data_AF-A0A8H4UB56-F1
#
_entry.id   AF-A0A8H4UB56-F1
#
_cell.length_a   1.000
_cell.length_b   1.000
_cell.length_c   1.000
_cell.angle_alpha   90.00
_cell.angle_beta   90.00
_cell.angle_gamma   90.00
#
_symmetry.space_group_name_H-M   'P 1'
#
loop_
_entity.id
_entity.type
_entity.pdbx_description
1 polymer ?
#
loop_
_entity_poly.entity_id
_entity_poly.type
_entity_poly.pdbx_seq_one_letter_code
_entity_poly.pdbx_strand_id
1 'polypeptide(L)'
;MTSASNLLLVAFVCLLFVGRASAFGAGEVAGTSEFNGYVWRHGDIVEALRYLPASFVTHYRFSTLERRQIYFGNWLRDFSQIIDTTGLDNVPEPVLRAIVSIMGFLEFGFATDEFEVTRERLGCYTHVEHIDNPKGYPDNAKEIDERLRGPLDPRELEFDPRTGMKNYIANSGKGWDTSADYVTRQLRDCIRLGRENDSKSKKEALIHLGAALHTLEDFSAHSNFTELCLHELGESEVFAFVGDACRVKTPGWRGRIVPPIVTGTFGMLDIFHSLLGEADDMAVLQCKGSLQNLENELNIGEIAFQHLYDLLRAAIQALSKLASNVTINDPILQQLETVGVLFQKAEESSKAGKASTTAESSLDANLLWQTIEPIFYLHDRIKKWIQERTEQHDAEPLSEESSTQLGKYTDQLVFKYLSLMIESSIMQLRNALKAAKERVDAEAAKSTSAEVYQDGDGSDPSHSDISKDHFSNVLNQPAGLVSTVTTNWTTQEVVRCWDDPFRDEEVSIRQILTILHHPAFPGRHKTPVQKYMFNAVEEWWHRNTAEEKDKIRGMLTKESVKSRQHENHSLTLKDLEGKKKGVAVFPGSRPKLRQKAAKPSPLTSVIGTAKGDAKWVFGLVKRGARDPVAAVSFIASGLNILFVQIFLVVLGIFSRLIKSWTA
;
A
#
# COMPACT_ATOMS: atom_id res chain seq x y z
N MET A 1 24.16 14.32 42.45
CA MET A 1 24.04 14.56 41.00
C MET A 1 24.68 13.44 40.14
N THR A 2 24.90 12.24 40.68
CA THR A 2 25.63 11.16 39.97
C THR A 2 24.75 10.05 39.39
N SER A 3 23.46 10.00 39.72
CA SER A 3 22.53 8.94 39.27
C SER A 3 21.97 9.18 37.87
N ALA A 4 21.69 10.44 37.50
CA ALA A 4 21.07 10.77 36.21
C ALA A 4 22.06 10.66 35.04
N SER A 5 23.33 11.01 35.27
CA SER A 5 24.39 10.91 34.26
C SER A 5 24.75 9.45 33.96
N ASN A 6 24.69 8.55 34.95
CA ASN A 6 24.93 7.13 34.74
C ASN A 6 23.76 6.46 34.00
N LEU A 7 22.51 6.88 34.24
CA LEU A 7 21.36 6.39 33.49
C LEU A 7 21.40 6.83 32.01
N LEU A 8 21.80 8.08 31.76
CA LEU A 8 22.00 8.61 30.41
C LEU A 8 23.16 7.91 29.68
N LEU A 9 24.26 7.63 30.38
CA LEU A 9 25.39 6.91 29.80
C LEU A 9 25.03 5.44 29.50
N VAL A 10 24.28 4.77 30.38
CA VAL A 10 23.77 3.42 30.14
C VAL A 10 22.76 3.41 28.99
N ALA A 11 21.83 4.37 28.93
CA ALA A 11 20.91 4.51 27.81
C ALA A 11 21.63 4.79 26.48
N PHE A 12 22.69 5.61 26.51
CA PHE A 12 23.51 5.91 25.34
C PHE A 12 24.36 4.72 24.90
N VAL A 13 24.91 3.94 25.84
CA VAL A 13 25.63 2.69 25.55
C VAL A 13 24.68 1.62 25.05
N CYS A 14 23.47 1.48 25.62
CA CYS A 14 22.44 0.58 25.11
C CYS A 14 22.02 0.96 23.69
N LEU A 15 21.85 2.25 23.39
CA LEU A 15 21.57 2.76 22.02
C LEU A 15 22.69 2.45 21.02
N LEU A 16 23.95 2.34 21.48
CA LEU A 16 25.09 1.94 20.64
C LEU A 16 25.16 0.42 20.38
N PHE A 17 24.40 -0.39 21.11
CA PHE A 17 24.33 -1.85 20.99
C PHE A 17 22.95 -2.37 20.54
N VAL A 18 21.98 -1.49 20.22
CA VAL A 18 20.73 -1.91 19.59
C VAL A 18 21.06 -2.39 18.17
N GLY A 19 21.07 -3.71 17.99
CA GLY A 19 21.08 -4.31 16.67
C GLY A 19 19.85 -3.82 15.92
N ARG A 20 20.06 -3.17 14.78
CA ARG A 20 19.00 -2.79 13.86
C ARG A 20 18.40 -4.07 13.33
N ALA A 21 17.15 -4.30 13.69
CA ALA A 21 16.34 -5.35 13.12
C ALA A 21 15.39 -4.75 12.09
N SER A 22 15.17 -5.48 11.01
CA SER A 22 14.73 -4.94 9.74
C SER A 22 13.72 -5.93 9.11
N ALA A 23 12.44 -5.57 8.95
CA ALA A 23 11.44 -6.27 8.10
C ALA A 23 10.71 -5.40 7.02
N PHE A 24 10.01 -6.06 6.07
CA PHE A 24 9.26 -5.51 4.92
C PHE A 24 8.50 -4.23 5.20
N GLY A 25 8.59 -3.28 4.27
CA GLY A 25 7.79 -2.06 4.28
C GLY A 25 6.87 -1.99 3.09
N ALA A 26 5.60 -1.68 3.35
CA ALA A 26 4.72 -1.13 2.33
C ALA A 26 5.37 0.07 1.62
N GLY A 27 4.90 0.38 0.41
CA GLY A 27 5.37 1.50 -0.39
C GLY A 27 6.16 1.10 -1.63
N GLU A 28 6.61 2.11 -2.36
CA GLU A 28 7.47 1.98 -3.55
C GLU A 28 8.72 2.85 -3.40
N VAL A 29 9.81 2.44 -4.06
CA VAL A 29 10.95 3.34 -4.22
C VAL A 29 10.52 4.47 -5.14
N ALA A 30 10.56 5.71 -4.63
CA ALA A 30 10.13 6.90 -5.36
C ALA A 30 10.59 6.84 -6.82
N GLY A 31 9.66 7.02 -7.77
CA GLY A 31 9.94 6.78 -9.20
C GLY A 31 11.09 7.61 -9.79
N THR A 32 11.47 8.71 -9.14
CA THR A 32 12.63 9.56 -9.48
C THR A 32 13.96 9.07 -8.89
N SER A 33 13.93 8.11 -7.97
CA SER A 33 15.12 7.55 -7.34
C SER A 33 15.92 6.71 -8.33
N GLU A 34 17.24 6.92 -8.33
CA GLU A 34 18.18 6.17 -9.16
C GLU A 34 18.26 4.69 -8.75
N PHE A 35 17.84 4.36 -7.52
CA PHE A 35 17.74 2.99 -6.99
C PHE A 35 16.54 2.20 -7.55
N ASN A 36 15.55 2.87 -8.17
CA ASN A 36 14.36 2.20 -8.68
C ASN A 36 14.73 1.07 -9.64
N GLY A 37 14.15 -0.12 -9.44
CA GLY A 37 14.40 -1.31 -10.26
C GLY A 37 15.73 -2.04 -9.96
N TYR A 38 16.49 -1.60 -8.97
CA TYR A 38 17.62 -2.38 -8.43
C TYR A 38 17.27 -3.04 -7.10
N VAL A 39 16.45 -2.35 -6.31
CA VAL A 39 15.96 -2.75 -5.00
C VAL A 39 14.44 -2.83 -5.06
N TRP A 40 13.84 -3.65 -4.19
CA TRP A 40 12.43 -4.01 -4.31
C TRP A 40 11.68 -3.91 -3.00
N ARG A 41 10.49 -3.28 -3.08
CA ARG A 41 9.38 -3.34 -2.14
C ARG A 41 8.12 -3.87 -2.84
N HIS A 42 7.02 -4.09 -2.13
CA HIS A 42 5.76 -4.60 -2.69
C HIS A 42 5.21 -3.65 -3.77
N GLY A 43 5.26 -2.34 -3.54
CA GLY A 43 4.85 -1.35 -4.54
C GLY A 43 5.69 -1.42 -5.82
N ASP A 44 7.00 -1.67 -5.70
CA ASP A 44 7.89 -1.84 -6.86
C ASP A 44 7.59 -3.12 -7.64
N ILE A 45 7.20 -4.20 -6.96
CA ILE A 45 6.87 -5.49 -7.59
C ILE A 45 5.60 -5.36 -8.44
N VAL A 46 4.61 -4.59 -7.97
CA VAL A 46 3.39 -4.31 -8.75
C VAL A 46 3.69 -3.63 -10.09
N GLU A 47 4.85 -2.98 -10.23
CA GLU A 47 5.25 -2.44 -11.53
C GLU A 47 5.56 -3.50 -12.58
N ALA A 48 5.70 -4.78 -12.22
CA ALA A 48 5.69 -5.88 -13.18
C ALA A 48 4.39 -5.92 -14.01
N LEU A 49 3.26 -5.48 -13.44
CA LEU A 49 1.96 -5.50 -14.11
C LEU A 49 1.89 -4.52 -15.29
N ARG A 50 2.77 -3.52 -15.37
CA ARG A 50 2.82 -2.58 -16.52
C ARG A 50 3.16 -3.28 -17.84
N TYR A 51 3.79 -4.46 -17.75
CA TYR A 51 4.21 -5.29 -18.88
C TYR A 51 3.21 -6.41 -19.20
N LEU A 52 2.05 -6.42 -18.53
CA LEU A 52 1.07 -7.49 -18.65
C LEU A 52 -0.23 -7.04 -19.30
N PRO A 53 -0.93 -7.95 -20.00
CA PRO A 53 -2.24 -7.66 -20.55
C PRO A 53 -3.28 -7.77 -19.44
N ALA A 54 -4.19 -6.80 -19.38
CA ALA A 54 -5.46 -6.93 -18.67
C ALA A 54 -6.44 -7.84 -19.42
N SER A 55 -6.17 -8.14 -20.69
CA SER A 55 -6.87 -9.14 -21.50
C SER A 55 -5.98 -9.57 -22.67
N PHE A 56 -5.77 -10.88 -22.83
CA PHE A 56 -5.10 -11.50 -23.96
C PHE A 56 -5.91 -11.42 -25.26
N VAL A 57 -7.24 -11.26 -25.17
CA VAL A 57 -8.11 -11.09 -26.36
C VAL A 57 -7.94 -9.71 -26.97
N THR A 58 -7.97 -8.66 -26.14
CA THR A 58 -7.87 -7.27 -26.62
C THR A 58 -6.42 -6.79 -26.74
N HIS A 59 -5.50 -7.49 -26.06
CA HIS A 59 -4.12 -7.07 -25.81
C HIS A 59 -4.00 -5.75 -25.05
N TYR A 60 -5.07 -5.25 -24.42
CA TYR A 60 -4.94 -4.05 -23.60
C TYR A 60 -4.12 -4.32 -22.35
N ARG A 61 -3.21 -3.42 -22.03
CA ARG A 61 -2.46 -3.43 -20.75
C ARG A 61 -3.34 -2.96 -19.60
N PHE A 62 -2.96 -3.34 -18.37
CA PHE A 62 -3.49 -2.73 -17.16
C PHE A 62 -3.26 -1.21 -17.17
N SER A 63 -4.32 -0.46 -16.89
CA SER A 63 -4.26 0.98 -16.63
C SER A 63 -3.54 1.27 -15.32
N THR A 64 -3.09 2.52 -15.14
CA THR A 64 -2.46 2.95 -13.89
C THR A 64 -3.38 2.77 -12.69
N LEU A 65 -4.68 3.05 -12.85
CA LEU A 65 -5.68 2.88 -11.80
C LEU A 65 -5.84 1.40 -11.42
N GLU A 66 -5.97 0.50 -12.40
CA GLU A 66 -6.10 -0.94 -12.12
C GLU A 66 -4.85 -1.49 -11.40
N ARG A 67 -3.64 -1.06 -11.78
CA ARG A 67 -2.41 -1.45 -11.05
C ARG A 67 -2.43 -0.94 -9.62
N ARG A 68 -2.88 0.30 -9.38
CA ARG A 68 -3.02 0.86 -8.02
C ARG A 68 -4.07 0.12 -7.18
N GLN A 69 -5.16 -0.33 -7.78
CA GLN A 69 -6.18 -1.15 -7.11
C GLN A 69 -5.63 -2.53 -6.71
N ILE A 70 -4.84 -3.16 -7.59
CA ILE A 70 -4.13 -4.40 -7.25
C ILE A 70 -3.14 -4.14 -6.12
N TYR A 71 -2.37 -3.06 -6.20
CA TYR A 71 -1.44 -2.71 -5.13
C TYR A 71 -2.15 -2.42 -3.80
N PHE A 72 -3.32 -1.76 -3.82
CA PHE A 72 -4.11 -1.53 -2.60
C PHE A 72 -4.49 -2.84 -1.88
N GLY A 73 -4.87 -3.88 -2.63
CA GLY A 73 -5.13 -5.20 -2.03
C GLY A 73 -3.90 -5.86 -1.41
N ASN A 74 -2.72 -5.65 -1.99
CA ASN A 74 -1.44 -6.11 -1.44
C ASN A 74 -1.09 -5.31 -0.16
N TRP A 75 -1.11 -3.98 -0.27
CA TRP A 75 -0.87 -3.01 0.80
C TRP A 75 -1.77 -3.24 2.02
N LEU A 76 -3.03 -3.61 1.82
CA LEU A 76 -3.94 -3.94 2.93
C LEU A 76 -3.48 -5.15 3.75
N ARG A 77 -2.65 -6.04 3.21
CA ARG A 77 -2.08 -7.18 3.96
C ARG A 77 -0.91 -6.72 4.80
N ASP A 78 -0.01 -5.90 4.26
CA ASP A 78 1.05 -5.24 5.05
C ASP A 78 0.47 -4.56 6.30
N PHE A 79 -0.64 -3.83 6.15
CA PHE A 79 -1.26 -3.09 7.25
C PHE A 79 -2.26 -3.89 8.08
N SER A 80 -2.63 -5.12 7.70
CA SER A 80 -3.47 -5.98 8.55
C SER A 80 -2.74 -6.36 9.84
N GLN A 81 -1.40 -6.38 9.80
CA GLN A 81 -0.49 -6.60 10.94
C GLN A 81 -0.67 -5.57 12.08
N ILE A 82 -1.21 -4.37 11.80
CA ILE A 82 -1.59 -3.40 12.85
C ILE A 82 -2.72 -3.94 13.72
N ILE A 83 -3.65 -4.67 13.11
CA ILE A 83 -4.83 -5.24 13.76
C ILE A 83 -4.45 -6.62 14.30
N ASP A 84 -3.51 -6.64 15.24
CA ASP A 84 -3.05 -7.80 15.99
C ASP A 84 -3.33 -7.64 17.50
N THR A 85 -3.15 -8.70 18.29
CA THR A 85 -3.19 -8.69 19.76
C THR A 85 -2.55 -7.45 20.37
N THR A 86 -1.34 -7.10 19.95
CA THR A 86 -0.62 -5.92 20.47
C THR A 86 -1.33 -4.61 20.16
N GLY A 87 -1.78 -4.44 18.92
CA GLY A 87 -2.48 -3.23 18.51
C GLY A 87 -3.78 -3.08 19.28
N LEU A 88 -4.55 -4.17 19.35
CA LEU A 88 -5.89 -4.21 19.93
C LEU A 88 -5.91 -4.09 21.46
N ASP A 89 -4.87 -4.59 22.15
CA ASP A 89 -4.73 -4.43 23.60
C ASP A 89 -4.53 -2.98 24.03
N ASN A 90 -4.00 -2.13 23.13
CA ASN A 90 -3.64 -0.76 23.44
C ASN A 90 -4.55 0.28 22.76
N VAL A 91 -5.08 -0.03 21.59
CA VAL A 91 -5.85 0.90 20.75
C VAL A 91 -7.07 0.18 20.17
N PRO A 92 -8.28 0.75 20.28
CA PRO A 92 -9.48 0.15 19.69
C PRO A 92 -9.37 -0.04 18.17
N GLU A 93 -9.89 -1.16 17.65
CA GLU A 93 -9.87 -1.49 16.21
C GLU A 93 -10.32 -0.34 15.30
N PRO A 94 -11.43 0.38 15.57
CA PRO A 94 -11.88 1.43 14.66
C PRO A 94 -10.89 2.60 14.58
N VAL A 95 -10.11 2.84 15.64
CA VAL A 95 -9.06 3.86 15.67
C VAL A 95 -7.85 3.42 14.83
N LEU A 96 -7.41 2.17 14.99
CA LEU A 96 -6.35 1.60 14.17
C LEU A 96 -6.71 1.61 12.68
N ARG A 97 -7.93 1.19 12.34
CA ARG A 97 -8.44 1.22 10.97
C ARG A 97 -8.57 2.64 10.42
N ALA A 98 -8.98 3.61 11.23
CA ALA A 98 -8.98 5.01 10.84
C ALA A 98 -7.57 5.49 10.46
N ILE A 99 -6.55 5.17 11.27
CA ILE A 99 -5.16 5.51 10.98
C ILE A 99 -4.71 4.87 9.65
N VAL A 100 -5.00 3.59 9.44
CA VAL A 100 -4.71 2.89 8.17
C VAL A 100 -5.44 3.57 7.00
N SER A 101 -6.69 3.99 7.16
CA SER A 101 -7.44 4.69 6.11
C SER A 101 -6.76 5.99 5.68
N ILE A 102 -6.19 6.72 6.64
CA ILE A 102 -5.46 7.96 6.38
C ILE A 102 -4.12 7.68 5.69
N MET A 103 -3.42 6.61 6.09
CA MET A 103 -2.21 6.17 5.41
C MET A 103 -2.50 5.74 3.96
N GLY A 104 -3.60 5.01 3.74
CA GLY A 104 -4.09 4.67 2.41
C GLY A 104 -4.42 5.92 1.58
N PHE A 105 -5.07 6.92 2.19
CA PHE A 105 -5.30 8.21 1.53
C PHE A 105 -4.01 8.89 1.07
N LEU A 106 -2.97 8.92 1.93
CA LEU A 106 -1.67 9.48 1.60
C LEU A 106 -0.97 8.76 0.45
N GLU A 107 -1.08 7.43 0.41
CA GLU A 107 -0.42 6.59 -0.59
C GLU A 107 -1.14 6.63 -1.95
N PHE A 108 -2.47 6.45 -1.94
CA PHE A 108 -3.26 6.27 -3.15
C PHE A 108 -3.88 7.57 -3.66
N GLY A 109 -3.97 8.61 -2.82
CA GLY A 109 -4.59 9.90 -3.13
C GLY A 109 -6.13 9.86 -3.15
N PHE A 110 -6.73 8.77 -2.68
CA PHE A 110 -8.18 8.55 -2.56
C PHE A 110 -8.43 7.72 -1.30
N ALA A 111 -9.61 7.86 -0.68
CA ALA A 111 -9.95 7.14 0.55
C ALA A 111 -11.31 6.42 0.50
N THR A 112 -12.05 6.52 -0.61
CA THR A 112 -13.39 5.95 -0.76
C THR A 112 -13.48 4.98 -1.94
N ASP A 113 -14.61 4.26 -2.06
CA ASP A 113 -14.93 3.37 -3.18
C ASP A 113 -13.90 2.23 -3.31
N GLU A 114 -13.07 2.22 -4.35
CA GLU A 114 -12.02 1.21 -4.53
C GLU A 114 -10.87 1.28 -3.51
N PHE A 115 -10.67 2.43 -2.84
CA PHE A 115 -9.60 2.65 -1.86
C PHE A 115 -10.12 2.76 -0.42
N GLU A 116 -11.40 2.43 -0.21
CA GLU A 116 -11.99 2.41 1.13
C GLU A 116 -11.40 1.27 1.98
N VAL A 117 -10.88 1.61 3.15
CA VAL A 117 -10.36 0.65 4.14
C VAL A 117 -11.51 0.23 5.08
N THR A 118 -12.25 -0.81 4.67
CA THR A 118 -13.31 -1.40 5.50
C THR A 118 -12.75 -2.39 6.51
N ARG A 119 -13.56 -2.74 7.52
CA ARG A 119 -13.18 -3.76 8.52
C ARG A 119 -12.90 -5.12 7.88
N GLU A 120 -13.65 -5.45 6.83
CA GLU A 120 -13.55 -6.70 6.09
C GLU A 120 -12.35 -6.70 5.14
N ARG A 121 -12.10 -5.59 4.42
CA ARG A 121 -10.95 -5.46 3.51
C ARG A 121 -9.62 -5.43 4.27
N LEU A 122 -9.56 -4.71 5.39
CA LEU A 122 -8.36 -4.68 6.24
C LEU A 122 -8.19 -5.98 7.04
N GLY A 123 -9.28 -6.55 7.53
CA GLY A 123 -9.21 -7.78 8.33
C GLY A 123 -8.41 -7.60 9.63
N CYS A 124 -7.70 -8.64 10.02
CA CYS A 124 -6.77 -8.67 11.13
C CYS A 124 -5.53 -9.45 10.73
N TYR A 125 -4.47 -9.35 11.53
CA TYR A 125 -3.27 -10.14 11.29
C TYR A 125 -3.60 -11.64 11.19
N THR A 126 -3.08 -12.29 10.14
CA THR A 126 -3.06 -13.74 10.06
C THR A 126 -1.73 -14.21 9.48
N HIS A 127 -1.10 -15.18 10.13
CA HIS A 127 0.14 -15.80 9.66
C HIS A 127 0.07 -16.35 8.21
N VAL A 128 -1.10 -16.79 7.73
CA VAL A 128 -1.26 -17.31 6.36
C VAL A 128 -1.08 -16.24 5.29
N GLU A 129 -1.37 -14.97 5.60
CA GLU A 129 -1.23 -13.84 4.67
C GLU A 129 0.25 -13.57 4.33
N HIS A 130 1.14 -13.78 5.29
CA HIS A 130 2.57 -13.48 5.21
C HIS A 130 3.48 -14.73 5.15
N ILE A 131 2.87 -15.92 5.18
CA ILE A 131 3.60 -17.20 5.31
C ILE A 131 4.43 -17.24 6.60
N ASP A 132 3.99 -16.55 7.65
CA ASP A 132 4.70 -16.53 8.93
C ASP A 132 4.64 -17.89 9.62
N ASN A 133 5.68 -18.16 10.42
CA ASN A 133 5.67 -19.26 11.37
C ASN A 133 4.81 -18.88 12.58
N PRO A 134 3.70 -19.60 12.85
CA PRO A 134 2.78 -19.26 13.93
C PRO A 134 3.32 -19.60 15.34
N LYS A 135 4.53 -20.15 15.46
CA LYS A 135 5.14 -20.49 16.76
C LYS A 135 5.29 -19.24 17.63
N GLY A 136 4.78 -19.31 18.86
CA GLY A 136 4.85 -18.23 19.84
C GLY A 136 3.68 -17.24 19.79
N TYR A 137 2.74 -17.39 18.85
CA TYR A 137 1.55 -16.57 18.80
C TYR A 137 0.60 -16.87 19.99
N PRO A 138 -0.05 -15.86 20.62
CA PRO A 138 -0.88 -16.08 21.80
C PRO A 138 -2.10 -17.00 21.55
N ASP A 139 -2.26 -18.04 22.37
CA ASP A 139 -3.37 -18.99 22.27
C ASP A 139 -4.74 -18.34 22.55
N ASN A 140 -4.77 -17.27 23.35
CA ASN A 140 -5.98 -16.55 23.74
C ASN A 140 -6.30 -15.35 22.83
N ALA A 141 -5.63 -15.20 21.67
CA ALA A 141 -5.84 -14.07 20.77
C ALA A 141 -7.31 -13.86 20.35
N LYS A 142 -8.08 -14.95 20.23
CA LYS A 142 -9.52 -14.89 19.93
C LYS A 142 -10.39 -14.25 21.02
N GLU A 143 -9.88 -14.14 22.25
CA GLU A 143 -10.56 -13.41 23.32
C GLU A 143 -10.45 -11.89 23.13
N ILE A 144 -9.43 -11.43 22.39
CA ILE A 144 -9.19 -10.02 22.05
C ILE A 144 -10.02 -9.62 20.82
N ASP A 145 -9.93 -10.37 19.72
CA ASP A 145 -10.80 -10.24 18.55
C ASP A 145 -11.03 -11.63 17.92
N GLU A 146 -12.29 -11.99 17.71
CA GLU A 146 -12.71 -13.32 17.24
C GLU A 146 -12.10 -13.74 15.89
N ARG A 147 -11.67 -12.75 15.08
CA ARG A 147 -11.08 -12.96 13.76
C ARG A 147 -9.62 -13.39 13.84
N LEU A 148 -8.94 -13.14 14.96
CA LEU A 148 -7.56 -13.55 15.18
C LEU A 148 -7.43 -15.07 15.25
N ARG A 149 -6.18 -15.54 15.09
CA ARG A 149 -5.87 -16.96 15.08
C ARG A 149 -6.20 -17.62 16.44
N GLY A 150 -6.68 -18.85 16.40
CA GLY A 150 -6.81 -19.68 17.60
C GLY A 150 -5.49 -20.34 18.01
N PRO A 151 -5.53 -21.23 19.01
CA PRO A 151 -4.35 -21.96 19.47
C PRO A 151 -3.62 -22.69 18.35
N LEU A 152 -2.30 -22.78 18.48
CA LEU A 152 -1.45 -23.49 17.52
C LEU A 152 -1.60 -25.01 17.67
N ASP A 153 -1.86 -25.73 16.57
CA ASP A 153 -1.67 -27.18 16.54
C ASP A 153 -0.19 -27.48 16.28
N PRO A 154 0.53 -28.20 17.18
CA PRO A 154 1.95 -28.47 17.00
C PRO A 154 2.31 -29.15 15.66
N ARG A 155 1.36 -29.88 15.06
CA ARG A 155 1.54 -30.53 13.75
C ARG A 155 1.75 -29.51 12.62
N GLU A 156 1.32 -28.27 12.79
CA GLU A 156 1.56 -27.19 11.84
C GLU A 156 3.05 -26.88 11.68
N LEU A 157 3.83 -27.07 12.75
CA LEU A 157 5.26 -26.83 12.78
C LEU A 157 6.09 -28.02 12.28
N GLU A 158 5.47 -29.16 11.99
CA GLU A 158 6.15 -30.31 11.41
C GLU A 158 6.42 -30.10 9.92
N PHE A 159 7.37 -30.85 9.36
CA PHE A 159 7.68 -30.83 7.93
C PHE A 159 6.82 -31.83 7.16
N ASP A 160 6.23 -31.39 6.06
CA ASP A 160 5.60 -32.31 5.11
C ASP A 160 6.69 -33.08 4.33
N PRO A 161 6.77 -34.42 4.45
CA PRO A 161 7.79 -35.21 3.76
C PRO A 161 7.65 -35.18 2.23
N ARG A 162 6.52 -34.73 1.68
CA ARG A 162 6.29 -34.65 0.22
C ARG A 162 6.85 -33.37 -0.39
N THR A 163 6.89 -32.28 0.38
CA THR A 163 7.25 -30.95 -0.11
C THR A 163 8.51 -30.39 0.53
N GLY A 164 8.89 -30.89 1.72
CA GLY A 164 10.03 -30.40 2.48
C GLY A 164 9.80 -29.04 3.13
N MET A 165 8.54 -28.62 3.22
CA MET A 165 8.10 -27.34 3.78
C MET A 165 7.38 -27.59 5.10
N LYS A 166 7.34 -26.59 5.98
CA LYS A 166 6.47 -26.61 7.17
C LYS A 166 5.00 -26.77 6.76
N ASN A 167 4.23 -27.48 7.58
CA ASN A 167 2.85 -27.85 7.26
C ASN A 167 1.90 -26.65 7.10
N TYR A 168 2.13 -25.54 7.82
CA TYR A 168 1.33 -24.31 7.68
C TYR A 168 1.51 -23.59 6.33
N ILE A 169 2.51 -23.96 5.51
CA ILE A 169 2.78 -23.27 4.24
C ILE A 169 1.79 -23.75 3.15
N ALA A 170 1.70 -25.06 2.93
CA ALA A 170 0.93 -25.61 1.81
C ALA A 170 0.29 -27.00 2.04
N ASN A 171 0.32 -27.54 3.27
CA ASN A 171 -0.28 -28.84 3.57
C ASN A 171 -1.76 -28.72 3.97
N SER A 172 -2.60 -28.37 2.99
CA SER A 172 -4.03 -28.12 3.17
C SER A 172 -4.85 -29.33 3.66
N GLY A 173 -6.01 -29.05 4.25
CA GLY A 173 -7.05 -30.07 4.55
C GLY A 173 -6.75 -30.95 5.77
N LYS A 174 -5.96 -30.45 6.73
CA LYS A 174 -5.56 -31.17 7.94
C LYS A 174 -6.16 -30.64 9.25
N GLY A 175 -7.00 -29.61 9.17
CA GLY A 175 -7.66 -28.98 10.33
C GLY A 175 -7.02 -27.66 10.78
N TRP A 176 -5.89 -27.28 10.17
CA TRP A 176 -5.32 -25.94 10.23
C TRP A 176 -5.46 -25.24 8.87
N ASP A 177 -5.28 -23.93 8.89
CA ASP A 177 -5.26 -23.09 7.68
C ASP A 177 -3.82 -22.96 7.16
N THR A 178 -3.67 -22.76 5.85
CA THR A 178 -2.33 -22.61 5.23
C THR A 178 -2.27 -21.40 4.32
N SER A 179 -1.06 -20.90 4.03
CA SER A 179 -0.87 -19.84 3.03
C SER A 179 -1.39 -20.26 1.64
N ALA A 180 -1.25 -21.54 1.27
CA ALA A 180 -1.85 -22.07 0.05
C ALA A 180 -3.39 -22.02 0.07
N ASP A 181 -4.02 -22.29 1.22
CA ASP A 181 -5.48 -22.19 1.38
C ASP A 181 -5.95 -20.74 1.28
N TYR A 182 -5.22 -19.81 1.88
CA TYR A 182 -5.49 -18.37 1.79
C TYR A 182 -5.39 -17.88 0.34
N VAL A 183 -4.27 -18.13 -0.34
CA VAL A 183 -4.08 -17.77 -1.76
C VAL A 183 -5.18 -18.39 -2.63
N THR A 184 -5.57 -19.64 -2.37
CA THR A 184 -6.66 -20.30 -3.08
C THR A 184 -7.98 -19.53 -2.93
N ARG A 185 -8.34 -19.12 -1.71
CA ARG A 185 -9.57 -18.35 -1.46
C ARG A 185 -9.56 -17.01 -2.19
N GLN A 186 -8.46 -16.26 -2.08
CA GLN A 186 -8.30 -14.97 -2.75
C GLN A 186 -8.36 -15.10 -4.28
N LEU A 187 -7.71 -16.10 -4.87
CA LEU A 187 -7.74 -16.34 -6.31
C LEU A 187 -9.11 -16.79 -6.80
N ARG A 188 -9.84 -17.61 -6.04
CA ARG A 188 -11.23 -17.99 -6.37
C ARG A 188 -12.14 -16.77 -6.41
N ASP A 189 -12.08 -15.92 -5.40
CA ASP A 189 -12.88 -14.70 -5.34
C ASP A 189 -12.49 -13.73 -6.47
N CYS A 190 -11.19 -13.53 -6.71
CA CYS A 190 -10.65 -12.76 -7.82
C CYS A 190 -11.16 -13.23 -9.20
N ILE A 191 -11.07 -14.54 -9.48
CA ILE A 191 -11.51 -15.10 -10.76
C ILE A 191 -13.03 -15.01 -10.90
N ARG A 192 -13.79 -15.37 -9.85
CA ARG A 192 -15.25 -15.29 -9.84
C ARG A 192 -15.72 -13.86 -10.13
N LEU A 193 -15.24 -12.89 -9.36
CA LEU A 193 -15.65 -11.48 -9.48
C LEU A 193 -15.17 -10.84 -10.79
N GLY A 194 -13.99 -11.19 -11.28
CA GLY A 194 -13.49 -10.64 -12.55
C GLY A 194 -14.20 -11.18 -13.79
N ARG A 195 -14.85 -12.35 -13.69
CA ARG A 195 -15.75 -12.87 -14.74
C ARG A 195 -17.11 -12.17 -14.78
N GLU A 196 -17.49 -11.47 -13.71
CA GLU A 196 -18.74 -10.72 -13.67
C GLU A 196 -18.65 -9.47 -14.56
N ASN A 197 -19.74 -9.16 -15.27
CA ASN A 197 -19.80 -7.97 -16.13
C ASN A 197 -20.29 -6.73 -15.37
N ASP A 198 -19.81 -6.55 -14.15
CA ASP A 198 -20.12 -5.42 -13.28
C ASP A 198 -18.86 -4.65 -12.88
N SER A 199 -18.96 -3.32 -12.78
CA SER A 199 -17.80 -2.47 -12.50
C SER A 199 -17.34 -2.58 -11.04
N LYS A 200 -18.24 -2.83 -10.09
CA LYS A 200 -17.88 -2.99 -8.68
C LYS A 200 -17.17 -4.32 -8.47
N SER A 201 -17.71 -5.42 -9.03
CA SER A 201 -17.06 -6.73 -8.97
C SER A 201 -15.65 -6.71 -9.55
N LYS A 202 -15.43 -6.01 -10.66
CA LYS A 202 -14.08 -5.87 -11.25
C LYS A 202 -13.10 -5.15 -10.34
N LYS A 203 -13.53 -4.12 -9.60
CA LYS A 203 -12.67 -3.43 -8.62
C LYS A 203 -12.29 -4.37 -7.48
N GLU A 204 -13.25 -5.11 -6.91
CA GLU A 204 -12.97 -6.09 -5.87
C GLU A 204 -12.06 -7.22 -6.36
N ALA A 205 -12.24 -7.68 -7.60
CA ALA A 205 -11.39 -8.72 -8.20
C ALA A 205 -9.91 -8.31 -8.20
N LEU A 206 -9.62 -7.03 -8.47
CA LEU A 206 -8.26 -6.49 -8.45
C LEU A 206 -7.70 -6.45 -7.02
N ILE A 207 -8.51 -6.11 -6.02
CA ILE A 207 -8.10 -6.14 -4.60
C ILE A 207 -7.76 -7.57 -4.18
N HIS A 208 -8.61 -8.55 -4.50
CA HIS A 208 -8.34 -9.96 -4.22
C HIS A 208 -7.10 -10.48 -4.97
N LEU A 209 -6.85 -10.02 -6.20
CA LEU A 209 -5.60 -10.32 -6.90
C LEU A 209 -4.39 -9.78 -6.11
N GLY A 210 -4.45 -8.53 -5.65
CA GLY A 210 -3.43 -7.91 -4.80
C GLY A 210 -3.12 -8.72 -3.54
N ALA A 211 -4.17 -9.12 -2.82
CA ALA A 211 -4.06 -9.90 -1.60
C ALA A 211 -3.44 -11.29 -1.83
N ALA A 212 -3.75 -11.95 -2.96
CA ALA A 212 -3.11 -13.21 -3.34
C ALA A 212 -1.64 -13.03 -3.75
N LEU A 213 -1.35 -11.94 -4.46
CA LEU A 213 0.01 -11.61 -4.92
C LEU A 213 0.94 -11.36 -3.74
N HIS A 214 0.49 -10.60 -2.73
CA HIS A 214 1.24 -10.33 -1.51
C HIS A 214 1.84 -11.60 -0.89
N THR A 215 1.00 -12.59 -0.57
CA THR A 215 1.45 -13.87 0.01
C THR A 215 2.45 -14.60 -0.91
N LEU A 216 2.26 -14.55 -2.24
CA LEU A 216 3.17 -15.21 -3.19
C LEU A 216 4.51 -14.48 -3.36
N GLU A 217 4.55 -13.17 -3.12
CA GLU A 217 5.76 -12.35 -3.10
C GLU A 217 6.56 -12.67 -1.82
N ASP A 218 5.88 -12.69 -0.67
CA ASP A 218 6.44 -13.02 0.65
C ASP A 218 7.12 -14.39 0.68
N PHE A 219 6.68 -15.36 -0.13
CA PHE A 219 7.36 -16.66 -0.18
C PHE A 219 8.86 -16.56 -0.47
N SER A 220 9.29 -15.66 -1.34
CA SER A 220 10.72 -15.49 -1.65
C SER A 220 11.46 -14.60 -0.66
N ALA A 221 10.72 -13.80 0.11
CA ALA A 221 11.21 -12.74 0.96
C ALA A 221 11.27 -13.17 2.44
N HIS A 222 10.30 -13.96 2.91
CA HIS A 222 10.14 -14.41 4.30
C HIS A 222 10.43 -15.90 4.52
N SER A 223 10.93 -16.58 3.49
CA SER A 223 11.44 -17.95 3.61
C SER A 223 12.91 -18.04 3.23
N ASN A 224 13.55 -19.16 3.56
CA ASN A 224 14.90 -19.48 3.12
C ASN A 224 14.99 -19.94 1.64
N PHE A 225 13.97 -19.70 0.81
CA PHE A 225 13.92 -20.16 -0.59
C PHE A 225 15.15 -19.72 -1.41
N THR A 226 15.58 -18.46 -1.27
CA THR A 226 16.71 -17.89 -2.03
C THR A 226 18.02 -18.56 -1.62
N GLU A 227 18.22 -18.82 -0.34
CA GLU A 227 19.35 -19.54 0.24
C GLU A 227 19.41 -20.98 -0.28
N LEU A 228 18.26 -21.67 -0.30
CA LEU A 228 18.19 -23.03 -0.83
C LEU A 228 18.40 -23.09 -2.36
N CYS A 229 18.06 -22.03 -3.10
CA CYS A 229 18.46 -21.91 -4.50
C CYS A 229 19.99 -21.83 -4.63
N LEU A 230 20.67 -21.05 -3.77
CA LEU A 230 22.14 -20.96 -3.75
C LEU A 230 22.80 -22.30 -3.39
N HIS A 231 22.19 -23.07 -2.47
CA HIS A 231 22.64 -24.44 -2.17
C HIS A 231 22.60 -25.35 -3.41
N GLU A 232 21.53 -25.25 -4.21
CA GLU A 232 21.42 -26.02 -5.47
C GLU A 232 22.41 -25.54 -6.54
N LEU A 233 22.95 -24.32 -6.43
CA LEU A 233 24.05 -23.80 -7.25
C LEU A 233 25.44 -24.18 -6.72
N GLY A 234 25.51 -24.89 -5.59
CA GLY A 234 26.75 -25.38 -4.97
C GLY A 234 27.29 -24.52 -3.83
N GLU A 235 26.58 -23.46 -3.42
CA GLU A 235 26.99 -22.56 -2.34
C GLU A 235 26.51 -23.09 -0.97
N SER A 236 27.09 -24.21 -0.51
CA SER A 236 26.66 -24.91 0.73
C SER A 236 26.93 -24.15 2.03
N GLU A 237 27.82 -23.18 2.02
CA GLU A 237 28.21 -22.38 3.21
C GLU A 237 27.20 -21.26 3.53
N VAL A 238 26.23 -21.02 2.65
CA VAL A 238 25.15 -20.06 2.89
C VAL A 238 24.27 -20.59 4.02
N PHE A 239 24.02 -19.79 5.04
CA PHE A 239 23.20 -20.19 6.17
C PHE A 239 21.74 -20.38 5.76
N ALA A 240 21.20 -21.58 5.98
CA ALA A 240 19.84 -21.94 5.56
C ALA A 240 18.75 -21.56 6.57
N PHE A 241 19.06 -20.75 7.59
CA PHE A 241 18.13 -20.36 8.66
C PHE A 241 17.55 -21.52 9.47
N VAL A 242 18.29 -22.63 9.54
CA VAL A 242 17.97 -23.80 10.38
C VAL A 242 19.24 -24.33 11.02
N GLY A 243 19.09 -25.07 12.12
CA GLY A 243 20.19 -25.77 12.77
C GLY A 243 20.81 -26.84 11.86
N ASP A 244 22.06 -27.19 12.12
CA ASP A 244 22.85 -28.07 11.24
C ASP A 244 22.32 -29.52 11.16
N ALA A 245 21.62 -29.99 12.20
CA ALA A 245 20.96 -31.28 12.19
C ALA A 245 19.54 -31.24 11.59
N CYS A 246 18.96 -30.05 11.40
CA CYS A 246 17.63 -29.87 10.84
C CYS A 246 17.64 -30.17 9.34
N ARG A 247 17.30 -31.40 8.95
CA ARG A 247 17.36 -31.84 7.55
C ARG A 247 16.15 -32.72 7.21
N VAL A 248 15.71 -32.62 5.95
CA VAL A 248 14.66 -33.44 5.36
C VAL A 248 15.19 -34.22 4.16
N LYS A 249 14.56 -35.36 3.86
CA LYS A 249 14.94 -36.20 2.73
C LYS A 249 14.07 -35.87 1.52
N THR A 250 14.68 -35.53 0.39
CA THR A 250 13.93 -35.31 -0.85
C THR A 250 13.24 -36.61 -1.32
N PRO A 251 12.08 -36.54 -2.00
CA PRO A 251 11.40 -37.71 -2.52
C PRO A 251 12.27 -38.54 -3.48
N GLY A 252 12.07 -39.86 -3.48
CA GLY A 252 12.72 -40.79 -4.41
C GLY A 252 13.80 -41.68 -3.78
N TRP A 253 14.19 -42.73 -4.51
CA TRP A 253 15.10 -43.78 -4.01
C TRP A 253 16.51 -43.27 -3.71
N ARG A 254 16.99 -42.25 -4.43
CA ARG A 254 18.26 -41.54 -4.17
C ARG A 254 18.03 -40.17 -3.52
N GLY A 255 17.04 -40.06 -2.64
CA GLY A 255 16.70 -38.81 -1.98
C GLY A 255 17.90 -38.19 -1.27
N ARG A 256 18.16 -36.90 -1.54
CA ARG A 256 19.19 -36.11 -0.88
C ARG A 256 18.72 -35.67 0.49
N ILE A 257 19.64 -35.49 1.42
CA ILE A 257 19.38 -34.87 2.72
C ILE A 257 19.68 -33.38 2.57
N VAL A 258 18.67 -32.54 2.73
CA VAL A 258 18.73 -31.09 2.48
C VAL A 258 18.06 -30.32 3.61
N PRO A 259 18.41 -29.05 3.86
CA PRO A 259 17.66 -28.20 4.77
C PRO A 259 16.20 -28.04 4.29
N PRO A 260 15.20 -27.99 5.18
CA PRO A 260 13.80 -27.75 4.80
C PRO A 260 13.54 -26.28 4.46
N ILE A 261 12.38 -26.01 3.84
CA ILE A 261 11.85 -24.65 3.74
C ILE A 261 11.23 -24.26 5.09
N VAL A 262 11.70 -23.15 5.64
CA VAL A 262 11.18 -22.53 6.87
C VAL A 262 10.89 -21.06 6.63
N THR A 263 10.03 -20.49 7.47
CA THR A 263 9.74 -19.05 7.53
C THR A 263 9.89 -18.55 8.96
N GLY A 264 9.93 -17.23 9.12
CA GLY A 264 10.21 -16.60 10.40
C GLY A 264 9.00 -16.55 11.34
N THR A 265 9.25 -16.62 12.64
CA THR A 265 8.21 -16.39 13.65
C THR A 265 7.82 -14.93 13.69
N PHE A 266 6.52 -14.66 13.61
CA PHE A 266 5.99 -13.32 13.80
C PHE A 266 6.04 -12.92 15.27
N GLY A 267 6.64 -11.77 15.52
CA GLY A 267 6.69 -11.14 16.82
C GLY A 267 6.31 -9.66 16.73
N MET A 268 6.10 -9.07 17.90
CA MET A 268 5.75 -7.66 18.01
C MET A 268 6.75 -6.73 17.31
N LEU A 269 8.05 -7.07 17.27
CA LEU A 269 9.09 -6.34 16.54
C LEU A 269 8.83 -6.25 15.04
N ASP A 270 8.10 -7.20 14.46
CA ASP A 270 7.79 -7.17 13.03
C ASP A 270 6.74 -6.07 12.74
N ILE A 271 5.73 -5.89 13.60
CA ILE A 271 4.82 -4.72 13.57
C ILE A 271 5.61 -3.40 13.69
N PHE A 272 6.63 -3.38 14.55
CA PHE A 272 7.51 -2.22 14.69
C PHE A 272 8.30 -1.90 13.44
N HIS A 273 8.83 -2.92 12.78
CA HIS A 273 9.64 -2.71 11.58
C HIS A 273 8.77 -2.29 10.39
N SER A 274 7.60 -2.92 10.20
CA SER A 274 6.65 -2.57 9.14
C SER A 274 6.08 -1.13 9.29
N LEU A 275 5.99 -0.59 10.52
CA LEU A 275 5.39 0.75 10.77
C LEU A 275 6.37 1.87 11.12
N LEU A 276 7.42 1.58 11.89
CA LEU A 276 8.36 2.55 12.47
C LEU A 276 9.81 2.36 11.99
N GLY A 277 10.20 1.11 11.66
CA GLY A 277 11.55 0.74 11.23
C GLY A 277 11.96 1.30 9.87
N GLU A 278 10.99 1.74 9.07
CA GLU A 278 11.26 2.47 7.83
C GLU A 278 12.22 3.64 8.04
N ALA A 279 12.18 4.33 9.19
CA ALA A 279 12.92 5.57 9.44
C ALA A 279 14.46 5.45 9.27
N ASP A 280 15.09 4.32 9.63
CA ASP A 280 16.55 4.15 9.54
C ASP A 280 17.02 3.90 8.09
N ASP A 281 16.27 3.11 7.32
CA ASP A 281 16.46 2.89 5.88
C ASP A 281 16.16 4.15 5.04
N MET A 282 15.17 4.92 5.49
CA MET A 282 14.67 6.13 4.86
C MET A 282 15.65 7.30 4.94
N ALA A 283 16.46 7.38 6.01
CA ALA A 283 17.52 8.38 6.14
C ALA A 283 18.60 8.27 5.04
N VAL A 284 18.81 7.07 4.49
CA VAL A 284 19.78 6.81 3.42
C VAL A 284 19.23 7.19 2.03
N LEU A 285 17.92 7.06 1.79
CA LEU A 285 17.30 7.24 0.47
C LEU A 285 16.36 8.46 0.32
N GLN A 286 16.18 9.30 1.34
CA GLN A 286 15.17 10.38 1.37
C GLN A 286 13.74 9.90 1.07
N CYS A 287 13.49 8.60 1.13
CA CYS A 287 12.15 8.06 1.14
C CYS A 287 11.61 8.26 2.56
N LYS A 288 10.31 8.39 2.71
CA LYS A 288 9.69 9.08 3.84
C LYS A 288 8.75 8.01 4.44
N GLY A 289 8.95 7.56 5.68
CA GLY A 289 8.23 6.38 6.23
C GLY A 289 6.75 6.67 6.48
N SER A 290 5.86 5.69 6.38
CA SER A 290 4.40 5.91 6.30
C SER A 290 3.82 6.67 7.51
N LEU A 291 4.23 6.32 8.75
CA LEU A 291 3.80 7.04 9.95
C LEU A 291 4.51 8.41 10.09
N GLN A 292 5.78 8.50 9.72
CA GLN A 292 6.54 9.76 9.75
C GLN A 292 6.02 10.76 8.70
N ASN A 293 5.57 10.26 7.55
CA ASN A 293 4.92 11.03 6.50
C ASN A 293 3.61 11.59 7.00
N LEU A 294 2.81 10.74 7.62
CA LEU A 294 1.57 11.15 8.25
C LEU A 294 1.82 12.30 9.24
N GLU A 295 2.77 12.17 10.17
CA GLU A 295 3.11 13.26 11.10
C GLU A 295 3.54 14.55 10.39
N ASN A 296 4.36 14.45 9.35
CA ASN A 296 4.84 15.60 8.58
C ASN A 296 3.71 16.32 7.84
N GLU A 297 2.80 15.57 7.20
CA GLU A 297 1.64 16.13 6.50
C GLU A 297 0.61 16.70 7.49
N LEU A 298 0.47 16.12 8.69
CA LEU A 298 -0.38 16.72 9.73
C LEU A 298 0.20 18.02 10.31
N ASN A 299 1.53 18.21 10.22
CA ASN A 299 2.22 19.40 10.70
C ASN A 299 2.31 20.53 9.65
N ILE A 300 1.48 20.53 8.60
CA ILE A 300 1.45 21.61 7.59
C ILE A 300 1.07 22.94 8.27
N GLY A 301 2.04 23.76 8.62
CA GLY A 301 1.86 25.10 9.17
C GLY A 301 1.98 26.18 8.10
N GLU A 302 0.89 26.90 7.83
CA GLU A 302 0.88 28.33 7.44
C GLU A 302 -0.56 28.86 7.26
N ILE A 303 -1.49 28.03 6.76
CA ILE A 303 -2.87 28.43 6.45
C ILE A 303 -3.89 27.87 7.45
N ALA A 304 -4.78 28.72 7.97
CA ALA A 304 -5.85 28.33 8.88
C ALA A 304 -6.97 27.56 8.15
N PHE A 305 -7.60 26.59 8.84
CA PHE A 305 -8.72 25.80 8.30
C PHE A 305 -9.82 26.69 7.71
N GLN A 306 -10.22 27.74 8.43
CA GLN A 306 -11.27 28.66 7.98
C GLN A 306 -10.92 29.34 6.63
N HIS A 307 -9.65 29.69 6.42
CA HIS A 307 -9.21 30.28 5.16
C HIS A 307 -9.30 29.29 4.00
N LEU A 308 -8.86 28.04 4.21
CA LEU A 308 -8.98 26.96 3.21
C LEU A 308 -10.44 26.65 2.90
N TYR A 309 -11.28 26.58 3.94
CA TYR A 309 -12.72 26.38 3.82
C TYR A 309 -13.38 27.46 2.96
N ASP A 310 -13.08 28.74 3.24
CA ASP A 310 -13.66 29.87 2.50
C ASP A 310 -13.18 29.91 1.04
N LEU A 311 -11.90 29.60 0.77
CA LEU A 311 -11.36 29.48 -0.58
C LEU A 311 -12.06 28.37 -1.38
N LEU A 312 -12.21 27.18 -0.80
CA LEU A 312 -12.88 26.05 -1.43
C LEU A 312 -14.36 26.34 -1.67
N ARG A 313 -15.05 26.92 -0.69
CA ARG A 313 -16.46 27.30 -0.82
C ARG A 313 -16.64 28.32 -1.94
N ALA A 314 -15.79 29.34 -2.02
CA ALA A 314 -15.84 30.35 -3.07
C ALA A 314 -15.55 29.75 -4.46
N ALA A 315 -14.55 28.86 -4.56
CA ALA A 315 -14.20 28.18 -5.80
C ALA A 315 -15.35 27.29 -6.29
N ILE A 316 -15.91 26.42 -5.43
CA ILE A 316 -17.02 25.53 -5.77
C ILE A 316 -18.25 26.35 -6.15
N GLN A 317 -18.57 27.44 -5.43
CA GLN A 317 -19.69 28.32 -5.78
C GLN A 317 -19.51 29.03 -7.12
N ALA A 318 -18.30 29.52 -7.41
CA ALA A 318 -18.00 30.15 -8.69
C ALA A 318 -18.16 29.16 -9.84
N LEU A 319 -17.71 27.91 -9.64
CA LEU A 319 -17.75 26.85 -10.63
C LEU A 319 -19.14 26.25 -10.82
N SER A 320 -19.93 26.13 -9.74
CA SER A 320 -21.33 25.71 -9.78
C SER A 320 -22.18 26.71 -10.60
N LYS A 321 -21.93 28.02 -10.43
CA LYS A 321 -22.55 29.10 -11.23
C LYS A 321 -22.18 29.05 -12.73
N LEU A 322 -20.99 28.56 -13.06
CA LEU A 322 -20.53 28.39 -14.44
C LEU A 322 -21.13 27.14 -15.11
N ALA A 323 -21.51 26.11 -14.33
CA ALA A 323 -21.90 24.81 -14.86
C ALA A 323 -23.36 24.71 -15.31
N SER A 324 -24.34 25.37 -14.68
CA SER A 324 -25.75 25.41 -15.16
C SER A 324 -26.60 26.49 -14.46
N ASN A 325 -27.65 26.97 -15.14
CA ASN A 325 -28.79 27.75 -14.58
C ASN A 325 -29.65 26.91 -13.58
N VAL A 326 -29.05 26.29 -12.57
CA VAL A 326 -29.77 25.54 -11.53
C VAL A 326 -29.31 25.99 -10.14
N THR A 327 -30.30 26.23 -9.30
CA THR A 327 -30.26 26.80 -7.95
C THR A 327 -29.63 25.88 -6.90
N ILE A 328 -28.74 26.47 -6.09
CA ILE A 328 -28.60 26.41 -4.61
C ILE A 328 -28.26 25.05 -3.93
N ASN A 329 -28.48 23.88 -4.53
CA ASN A 329 -28.24 22.58 -3.87
C ASN A 329 -27.11 21.76 -4.53
N ASP A 330 -25.89 22.28 -4.51
CA ASP A 330 -24.71 21.50 -4.93
C ASP A 330 -24.36 20.46 -3.83
N PRO A 331 -24.40 19.15 -4.11
CA PRO A 331 -24.07 18.12 -3.14
C PRO A 331 -22.66 18.24 -2.54
N ILE A 332 -21.71 18.83 -3.26
CA ILE A 332 -20.35 19.07 -2.77
C ILE A 332 -20.36 20.21 -1.74
N LEU A 333 -21.14 21.27 -1.96
CA LEU A 333 -21.27 22.38 -1.00
C LEU A 333 -21.92 21.93 0.30
N GLN A 334 -22.97 21.11 0.25
CA GLN A 334 -23.61 20.56 1.45
C GLN A 334 -22.63 19.71 2.29
N GLN A 335 -21.74 18.97 1.62
CA GLN A 335 -20.73 18.16 2.28
C GLN A 335 -19.61 19.01 2.87
N LEU A 336 -19.17 20.05 2.15
CA LEU A 336 -18.24 21.04 2.70
C LEU A 336 -18.83 21.70 3.96
N GLU A 337 -20.09 22.11 3.94
CA GLU A 337 -20.77 22.68 5.11
C GLU A 337 -20.83 21.71 6.29
N THR A 338 -21.11 20.43 6.03
CA THR A 338 -21.07 19.36 7.05
C THR A 338 -19.69 19.25 7.70
N VAL A 339 -18.62 19.23 6.88
CA VAL A 339 -17.24 19.21 7.35
C VAL A 339 -16.91 20.44 8.20
N GLY A 340 -17.37 21.62 7.79
CA GLY A 340 -17.17 22.87 8.54
C GLY A 340 -17.81 22.83 9.94
N VAL A 341 -19.05 22.33 10.04
CA VAL A 341 -19.77 22.19 11.32
C VAL A 341 -19.05 21.20 12.25
N LEU A 342 -18.64 20.05 11.72
CA LEU A 342 -17.91 19.04 12.49
C LEU A 342 -16.57 19.58 13.01
N PHE A 343 -15.83 20.31 12.18
CA PHE A 343 -14.56 20.91 12.58
C PHE A 343 -14.73 21.93 13.71
N GLN A 344 -15.70 22.84 13.61
CA GLN A 344 -15.98 23.84 14.65
C GLN A 344 -16.31 23.16 15.99
N LYS A 345 -17.17 22.14 15.98
CA LYS A 345 -17.55 21.38 17.17
C LYS A 345 -16.34 20.71 17.84
N ALA A 346 -15.43 20.14 17.06
CA ALA A 346 -14.22 19.52 17.59
C ALA A 346 -13.21 20.54 18.11
N GLU A 347 -13.09 21.70 17.45
CA GLU A 347 -12.18 22.77 17.87
C GLU A 347 -12.63 23.37 19.21
N GLU A 348 -13.93 23.58 19.39
CA GLU A 348 -14.53 24.01 20.66
C GLU A 348 -14.28 22.99 21.78
N SER A 349 -14.46 21.70 21.48
CA SER A 349 -14.23 20.61 22.44
C SER A 349 -12.76 20.49 22.83
N SER A 350 -11.83 20.66 21.88
CA SER A 350 -10.38 20.67 22.12
C SER A 350 -9.93 21.87 22.97
N LYS A 351 -10.51 23.06 22.72
CA LYS A 351 -10.28 24.26 23.52
C LYS A 351 -10.83 24.12 24.95
N ALA A 352 -11.98 23.47 25.11
CA ALA A 352 -12.58 23.19 26.43
C ALA A 352 -11.82 22.11 27.23
N GLY A 353 -11.31 21.06 26.56
CA GLY A 353 -10.54 19.98 27.19
C GLY A 353 -9.19 20.44 27.76
N LYS A 354 -8.57 21.48 27.19
CA LYS A 354 -7.33 22.09 27.74
C LYS A 354 -7.52 22.80 29.09
N ALA A 355 -8.76 22.97 29.57
CA ALA A 355 -9.06 23.56 30.88
C ALA A 355 -9.28 22.52 32.00
N SER A 356 -9.29 21.21 31.71
CA SER A 356 -9.48 20.13 32.69
C SER A 356 -8.41 19.04 32.54
N THR A 357 -7.47 18.98 33.48
CA THR A 357 -6.31 18.06 33.47
C THR A 357 -6.63 16.63 33.95
N THR A 358 -7.88 16.16 33.89
CA THR A 358 -8.25 14.81 34.37
C THR A 358 -9.41 14.18 33.60
N ALA A 359 -9.33 14.09 32.27
CA ALA A 359 -10.27 13.28 31.50
C ALA A 359 -9.51 12.32 30.58
N GLU A 360 -9.60 11.03 30.89
CA GLU A 360 -9.38 9.95 29.94
C GLU A 360 -10.29 10.19 28.73
N SER A 361 -9.75 10.77 27.66
CA SER A 361 -10.49 10.94 26.41
C SER A 361 -10.47 9.63 25.64
N SER A 362 -11.24 8.64 26.12
CA SER A 362 -11.70 7.56 25.26
C SER A 362 -12.65 8.18 24.24
N LEU A 363 -12.11 8.64 23.11
CA LEU A 363 -12.93 8.87 21.93
C LEU A 363 -13.65 7.54 21.66
N ASP A 364 -14.98 7.56 21.71
CA ASP A 364 -15.79 6.43 21.28
C ASP A 364 -15.33 6.07 19.86
N ALA A 365 -14.76 4.88 19.68
CA ALA A 365 -14.03 4.52 18.46
C ALA A 365 -14.93 4.60 17.21
N ASN A 366 -16.24 4.44 17.38
CA ASN A 366 -17.25 4.64 16.33
C ASN A 366 -17.44 6.12 15.95
N LEU A 367 -17.23 7.03 16.89
CA LEU A 367 -17.32 8.47 16.67
C LEU A 367 -16.16 8.98 15.80
N LEU A 368 -14.97 8.36 15.90
CA LEU A 368 -13.81 8.78 15.12
C LEU A 368 -14.02 8.57 13.62
N TRP A 369 -14.50 7.39 13.19
CA TRP A 369 -14.79 7.12 11.78
C TRP A 369 -15.89 8.05 11.24
N GLN A 370 -16.99 8.21 11.99
CA GLN A 370 -18.07 9.15 11.64
C GLN A 370 -17.57 10.60 11.50
N THR A 371 -16.46 10.92 12.15
CA THR A 371 -15.84 12.25 12.06
C THR A 371 -14.94 12.36 10.83
N ILE A 372 -14.15 11.33 10.46
CA ILE A 372 -13.21 11.43 9.33
C ILE A 372 -13.80 11.05 7.97
N GLU A 373 -14.84 10.21 7.92
CA GLU A 373 -15.47 9.78 6.67
C GLU A 373 -15.99 10.97 5.82
N PRO A 374 -16.66 12.00 6.38
CA PRO A 374 -17.18 13.10 5.59
C PRO A 374 -16.10 13.92 4.87
N ILE A 375 -14.92 14.10 5.47
CA ILE A 375 -13.82 14.87 4.84
C ILE A 375 -13.19 14.09 3.68
N PHE A 376 -13.04 12.77 3.80
CA PHE A 376 -12.55 11.93 2.71
C PHE A 376 -13.53 11.86 1.55
N TYR A 377 -14.82 11.73 1.87
CA TYR A 377 -15.85 11.69 0.85
C TYR A 377 -15.95 13.02 0.08
N LEU A 378 -15.82 14.16 0.78
CA LEU A 378 -15.74 15.48 0.16
C LEU A 378 -14.52 15.57 -0.77
N HIS A 379 -13.34 15.17 -0.27
CA HIS A 379 -12.10 15.17 -1.04
C HIS A 379 -12.23 14.37 -2.34
N ASP A 380 -12.65 13.12 -2.24
CA ASP A 380 -12.72 12.21 -3.40
C ASP A 380 -13.76 12.69 -4.42
N ARG A 381 -14.88 13.27 -3.97
CA ARG A 381 -15.84 13.92 -4.86
C ARG A 381 -15.23 15.11 -5.61
N ILE A 382 -14.47 15.97 -4.93
CA ILE A 382 -13.81 17.12 -5.58
C ILE A 382 -12.76 16.63 -6.59
N LYS A 383 -11.93 15.63 -6.25
CA LYS A 383 -10.93 15.08 -7.18
C LYS A 383 -11.58 14.43 -8.41
N LYS A 384 -12.61 13.59 -8.22
CA LYS A 384 -13.37 12.96 -9.31
C LYS A 384 -14.00 14.04 -10.20
N TRP A 385 -14.58 15.08 -9.60
CA TRP A 385 -15.16 16.21 -10.33
C TRP A 385 -14.12 17.02 -11.13
N ILE A 386 -12.92 17.25 -10.58
CA ILE A 386 -11.80 17.88 -11.30
C ILE A 386 -11.41 17.01 -12.50
N GLN A 387 -11.21 15.71 -12.27
CA GLN A 387 -10.76 14.77 -13.30
C GLN A 387 -11.76 14.70 -14.48
N GLU A 388 -13.06 14.58 -14.19
CA GLU A 388 -14.12 14.56 -15.21
C GLU A 388 -14.07 15.82 -16.09
N ARG A 389 -13.77 16.98 -15.53
CA ARG A 389 -13.75 18.27 -16.25
C ARG A 389 -12.42 18.60 -16.92
N THR A 390 -11.33 17.95 -16.53
CA THR A 390 -10.02 18.05 -17.22
C THR A 390 -9.95 17.09 -18.41
N GLU A 391 -10.60 15.93 -18.34
CA GLU A 391 -10.68 14.96 -19.45
C GLU A 391 -11.75 15.34 -20.50
N GLN A 392 -12.79 16.08 -20.11
CA GLN A 392 -13.75 16.68 -21.02
C GLN A 392 -13.13 17.92 -21.69
N HIS A 393 -12.87 17.87 -22.99
CA HIS A 393 -12.64 19.07 -23.81
C HIS A 393 -13.95 19.89 -23.93
N ASP A 394 -14.47 20.38 -22.80
CA ASP A 394 -15.57 21.33 -22.75
C ASP A 394 -15.10 22.70 -23.27
N ALA A 395 -16.04 23.50 -23.79
CA ALA A 395 -15.73 24.76 -24.46
C ALA A 395 -15.08 25.84 -23.58
N GLU A 396 -15.07 25.64 -22.25
CA GLU A 396 -14.16 26.31 -21.33
C GLU A 396 -13.62 25.30 -20.30
N PRO A 397 -12.40 24.77 -20.49
CA PRO A 397 -11.77 23.93 -19.47
C PRO A 397 -11.46 24.77 -18.23
N LEU A 398 -11.62 24.17 -17.04
CA LEU A 398 -10.88 24.61 -15.86
C LEU A 398 -9.40 24.69 -16.27
N SER A 399 -8.75 25.84 -16.06
CA SER A 399 -7.32 25.91 -16.37
C SER A 399 -6.59 24.83 -15.56
N GLU A 400 -5.57 24.21 -16.16
CA GLU A 400 -4.70 23.23 -15.50
C GLU A 400 -4.15 23.77 -14.18
N GLU A 401 -3.91 25.08 -14.12
CA GLU A 401 -3.52 25.80 -12.91
C GLU A 401 -4.65 25.85 -11.86
N SER A 402 -5.90 26.14 -12.25
CA SER A 402 -7.04 26.22 -11.32
C SER A 402 -7.43 24.84 -10.76
N SER A 403 -7.38 23.80 -11.59
CA SER A 403 -7.62 22.40 -11.16
C SER A 403 -6.53 21.93 -10.21
N THR A 404 -5.26 22.24 -10.51
CA THR A 404 -4.13 21.95 -9.62
C THR A 404 -4.26 22.68 -8.28
N GLN A 405 -4.62 23.96 -8.29
CA GLN A 405 -4.80 24.76 -7.07
C GLN A 405 -5.99 24.29 -6.23
N LEU A 406 -7.13 24.00 -6.86
CA LEU A 406 -8.31 23.45 -6.18
C LEU A 406 -7.98 22.10 -5.52
N GLY A 407 -7.25 21.23 -6.24
CA GLY A 407 -6.72 19.99 -5.70
C GLY A 407 -5.86 20.23 -4.45
N LYS A 408 -4.88 21.14 -4.53
CA LYS A 408 -3.99 21.48 -3.40
C LYS A 408 -4.73 22.01 -2.18
N TYR A 409 -5.69 22.92 -2.36
CA TYR A 409 -6.48 23.44 -1.24
C TYR A 409 -7.35 22.35 -0.60
N THR A 410 -7.86 21.43 -1.40
CA THR A 410 -8.64 20.28 -0.90
C THR A 410 -7.75 19.38 -0.06
N ASP A 411 -6.55 19.05 -0.54
CA ASP A 411 -5.58 18.22 0.19
C ASP A 411 -5.19 18.89 1.53
N GLN A 412 -4.89 20.20 1.51
CA GLN A 412 -4.58 20.97 2.72
C GLN A 412 -5.74 21.04 3.72
N LEU A 413 -6.99 21.16 3.25
CA LEU A 413 -8.17 21.15 4.11
C LEU A 413 -8.29 19.79 4.81
N VAL A 414 -8.09 18.69 4.08
CA VAL A 414 -8.13 17.32 4.63
C VAL A 414 -7.09 17.17 5.73
N PHE A 415 -5.82 17.54 5.46
CA PHE A 415 -4.75 17.43 6.47
C PHE A 415 -5.03 18.27 7.72
N LYS A 416 -5.56 19.48 7.56
CA LYS A 416 -5.95 20.33 8.70
C LYS A 416 -7.12 19.78 9.50
N TYR A 417 -8.08 19.17 8.82
CA TYR A 417 -9.17 18.49 9.49
C TYR A 417 -8.65 17.31 10.31
N LEU A 418 -7.85 16.44 9.68
CA LEU A 418 -7.28 15.27 10.32
C LEU A 418 -6.38 15.65 11.50
N SER A 419 -5.52 16.66 11.38
CA SER A 419 -4.61 17.04 12.47
C SER A 419 -5.33 17.32 13.78
N LEU A 420 -6.54 17.90 13.74
CA LEU A 420 -7.33 18.14 14.94
C LEU A 420 -7.98 16.86 15.52
N MET A 421 -8.40 15.94 14.64
CA MET A 421 -9.24 14.80 15.01
C MET A 421 -8.46 13.57 15.45
N ILE A 422 -7.25 13.35 14.91
CA ILE A 422 -6.50 12.09 15.07
C ILE A 422 -5.14 12.24 15.75
N GLU A 423 -4.65 13.46 16.01
CA GLU A 423 -3.32 13.69 16.60
C GLU A 423 -3.15 12.95 17.94
N SER A 424 -4.15 13.00 18.82
CA SER A 424 -4.13 12.26 20.10
C SER A 424 -4.07 10.75 19.90
N SER A 425 -4.78 10.22 18.91
CA SER A 425 -4.84 8.79 18.59
C SER A 425 -3.52 8.30 18.02
N ILE A 426 -2.89 9.08 17.13
CA ILE A 426 -1.55 8.80 16.60
C ILE A 426 -0.52 8.80 17.73
N MET A 427 -0.58 9.77 18.65
CA MET A 427 0.33 9.84 19.78
C MET A 427 0.12 8.67 20.76
N GLN A 428 -1.12 8.24 21.00
CA GLN A 428 -1.42 7.04 21.77
C GLN A 428 -0.85 5.78 21.11
N LEU A 429 -1.09 5.58 19.81
CA LEU A 429 -0.52 4.47 19.05
C LEU A 429 1.01 4.49 19.13
N ARG A 430 1.65 5.65 18.92
CA ARG A 430 3.10 5.80 19.02
C ARG A 430 3.64 5.45 20.40
N ASN A 431 2.95 5.86 21.47
CA ASN A 431 3.37 5.57 22.84
C ASN A 431 3.18 4.09 23.18
N ALA A 432 2.06 3.50 22.77
CA ALA A 432 1.78 2.07 22.92
C ALA A 432 2.85 1.25 22.20
N LEU A 433 3.12 1.60 20.94
CA LEU A 433 4.20 1.06 20.14
C LEU A 433 5.53 1.22 20.91
N LYS A 434 5.96 2.42 21.28
CA LYS A 434 7.24 2.61 21.97
C LYS A 434 7.37 1.76 23.25
N ALA A 435 6.32 1.66 24.06
CA ALA A 435 6.30 0.85 25.27
C ALA A 435 6.35 -0.66 24.99
N ALA A 436 5.71 -1.10 23.92
CA ALA A 436 5.78 -2.48 23.45
C ALA A 436 7.19 -2.84 22.96
N LYS A 437 7.87 -1.95 22.22
CA LYS A 437 9.27 -2.16 21.78
C LYS A 437 10.22 -2.46 22.95
N GLU A 438 10.12 -1.69 24.03
CA GLU A 438 10.96 -1.86 25.22
C GLU A 438 10.76 -3.22 25.92
N ARG A 439 9.57 -3.83 25.79
CA ARG A 439 9.29 -5.18 26.31
C ARG A 439 9.87 -6.26 25.41
N VAL A 440 9.81 -6.06 24.09
CA VAL A 440 10.20 -7.08 23.11
C VAL A 440 11.72 -7.17 22.96
N ASP A 441 12.47 -6.06 23.05
CA ASP A 441 13.94 -6.14 23.09
C ASP A 441 14.44 -7.00 24.28
N ALA A 442 13.68 -7.06 25.38
CA ALA A 442 13.97 -7.90 26.53
C ALA A 442 13.52 -9.38 26.38
N GLU A 443 12.53 -9.65 25.53
CA GLU A 443 12.00 -10.99 25.23
C GLU A 443 12.68 -11.65 24.02
N ALA A 444 13.04 -10.89 22.99
CA ALA A 444 13.82 -11.34 21.82
C ALA A 444 15.23 -11.81 22.22
N ALA A 445 15.81 -11.22 23.27
CA ALA A 445 17.05 -11.73 23.87
C ALA A 445 16.89 -13.13 24.52
N LYS A 446 15.66 -13.61 24.70
CA LYS A 446 15.28 -14.89 25.31
C LYS A 446 14.49 -15.80 24.37
N SER A 447 14.22 -15.38 23.13
CA SER A 447 13.35 -16.12 22.21
C SER A 447 14.03 -17.38 21.71
N THR A 448 13.24 -18.44 21.52
CA THR A 448 13.69 -19.73 20.98
C THR A 448 14.19 -19.61 19.53
N SER A 449 13.95 -18.49 18.85
CA SER A 449 14.46 -18.24 17.50
C SER A 449 15.98 -18.30 17.40
N ALA A 450 16.70 -18.06 18.50
CA ALA A 450 18.16 -18.19 18.54
C ALA A 450 18.64 -19.65 18.37
N GLU A 451 17.77 -20.65 18.50
CA GLU A 451 18.07 -22.08 18.35
C GLU A 451 18.60 -22.42 16.96
N VAL A 452 18.20 -21.69 15.92
CA VAL A 452 18.70 -21.91 14.54
C VAL A 452 20.19 -21.63 14.41
N TYR A 453 20.76 -20.81 15.31
CA TYR A 453 22.19 -20.51 15.36
C TYR A 453 22.99 -21.49 16.22
N GLN A 454 22.34 -22.43 16.89
CA GLN A 454 23.00 -23.44 17.70
C GLN A 454 23.22 -24.73 16.89
N ASP A 455 24.03 -25.64 17.43
CA ASP A 455 24.16 -26.99 16.88
C ASP A 455 22.93 -27.78 17.31
N GLY A 456 22.03 -28.09 16.37
CA GLY A 456 20.77 -28.74 16.68
C GLY A 456 19.81 -28.81 15.51
N ASP A 457 18.54 -29.08 15.81
CA ASP A 457 17.44 -29.23 14.87
C ASP A 457 16.49 -28.01 14.81
N GLY A 458 16.90 -26.89 15.40
CA GLY A 458 16.15 -25.63 15.39
C GLY A 458 15.68 -25.24 13.99
N SER A 459 14.41 -24.86 13.86
CA SER A 459 13.75 -24.65 12.55
C SER A 459 12.76 -23.49 12.52
N ASP A 460 12.81 -22.65 13.55
CA ASP A 460 11.87 -21.54 13.73
C ASP A 460 12.67 -20.24 13.88
N PRO A 461 13.32 -19.76 12.80
CA PRO A 461 14.07 -18.50 12.82
C PRO A 461 13.13 -17.33 13.13
N SER A 462 13.68 -16.17 13.53
CA SER A 462 12.84 -14.97 13.65
C SER A 462 12.52 -14.39 12.27
N HIS A 463 11.36 -13.75 12.12
CA HIS A 463 11.00 -13.05 10.89
C HIS A 463 12.03 -11.97 10.54
N SER A 464 12.42 -11.15 11.52
CA SER A 464 13.43 -10.09 11.35
C SER A 464 14.84 -10.52 10.93
N ASP A 465 15.19 -11.80 11.06
CA ASP A 465 16.49 -12.35 10.63
C ASP A 465 16.42 -12.93 9.22
N ILE A 466 15.30 -13.58 8.86
CA ILE A 466 15.16 -14.29 7.60
C ILE A 466 14.62 -13.39 6.47
N SER A 467 13.97 -12.27 6.79
CA SER A 467 13.38 -11.33 5.85
C SER A 467 14.40 -10.75 4.85
N LYS A 468 14.03 -10.62 3.57
CA LYS A 468 14.86 -10.05 2.48
C LYS A 468 14.35 -8.69 2.03
N ASP A 469 13.65 -8.01 2.90
CA ASP A 469 12.70 -6.99 2.46
C ASP A 469 13.32 -5.59 2.46
N HIS A 470 14.43 -5.47 3.18
CA HIS A 470 15.27 -4.29 3.17
C HIS A 470 16.20 -4.34 1.99
N PHE A 471 16.28 -3.23 1.28
CA PHE A 471 17.28 -3.07 0.23
C PHE A 471 18.72 -3.18 0.74
N SER A 472 18.93 -3.01 2.05
CA SER A 472 20.22 -3.26 2.69
C SER A 472 20.58 -4.75 2.71
N ASN A 473 19.61 -5.66 2.78
CA ASN A 473 19.85 -7.10 2.73
C ASN A 473 20.39 -7.50 1.34
N VAL A 474 21.53 -8.19 1.32
CA VAL A 474 22.19 -8.63 0.08
C VAL A 474 21.32 -9.52 -0.81
N LEU A 475 20.32 -10.22 -0.22
CA LEU A 475 19.38 -11.08 -0.93
C LEU A 475 18.05 -10.38 -1.31
N ASN A 476 17.89 -9.08 -1.06
CA ASN A 476 16.68 -8.33 -1.49
C ASN A 476 16.49 -8.37 -3.00
N GLN A 477 17.55 -8.13 -3.75
CA GLN A 477 17.46 -8.10 -5.20
C GLN A 477 17.04 -9.45 -5.82
N PRO A 478 17.67 -10.60 -5.49
CA PRO A 478 17.22 -11.88 -6.03
C PRO A 478 15.81 -12.26 -5.55
N ALA A 479 15.44 -11.98 -4.29
CA ALA A 479 14.07 -12.22 -3.80
C ALA A 479 13.03 -11.39 -4.57
N GLY A 480 13.28 -10.09 -4.75
CA GLY A 480 12.41 -9.21 -5.54
C GLY A 480 12.30 -9.63 -7.01
N LEU A 481 13.39 -10.12 -7.62
CA LEU A 481 13.32 -10.68 -8.97
C LEU A 481 12.44 -11.94 -9.03
N VAL A 482 12.55 -12.85 -8.06
CA VAL A 482 11.66 -14.02 -7.93
C VAL A 482 10.21 -13.57 -7.77
N SER A 483 9.94 -12.58 -6.93
CA SER A 483 8.61 -11.99 -6.74
C SER A 483 8.04 -11.43 -8.04
N THR A 484 8.84 -10.74 -8.85
CA THR A 484 8.36 -10.28 -10.17
C THR A 484 8.02 -11.43 -11.13
N VAL A 485 8.63 -12.62 -10.97
CA VAL A 485 8.25 -13.82 -11.73
C VAL A 485 6.90 -14.35 -11.25
N THR A 486 6.71 -14.51 -9.95
CA THR A 486 5.47 -15.05 -9.36
C THR A 486 4.29 -14.13 -9.64
N THR A 487 4.46 -12.82 -9.49
CA THR A 487 3.44 -11.81 -9.79
C THR A 487 3.05 -11.80 -11.26
N ASN A 488 4.04 -11.90 -12.16
CA ASN A 488 3.81 -11.97 -13.58
C ASN A 488 3.06 -13.26 -13.99
N TRP A 489 3.52 -14.42 -13.52
CA TRP A 489 2.91 -15.70 -13.83
C TRP A 489 1.46 -15.77 -13.33
N THR A 490 1.24 -15.43 -12.05
CA THR A 490 -0.07 -15.47 -11.40
C THR A 490 -1.07 -14.58 -12.10
N THR A 491 -0.70 -13.33 -12.38
CA THR A 491 -1.56 -12.38 -13.08
C THR A 491 -1.95 -12.90 -14.47
N GLN A 492 -1.00 -13.46 -15.23
CA GLN A 492 -1.33 -14.01 -16.55
C GLN A 492 -2.30 -15.20 -16.48
N GLU A 493 -2.16 -16.10 -15.50
CA GLU A 493 -3.10 -17.21 -15.32
C GLU A 493 -4.50 -16.73 -14.93
N VAL A 494 -4.59 -15.72 -14.05
CA VAL A 494 -5.86 -15.08 -13.67
C VAL A 494 -6.52 -14.40 -14.86
N VAL A 495 -5.78 -13.60 -15.64
CA VAL A 495 -6.32 -12.91 -16.82
C VAL A 495 -6.82 -13.90 -17.87
N ARG A 496 -6.15 -15.06 -18.05
CA ARG A 496 -6.66 -16.13 -18.91
C ARG A 496 -7.99 -16.69 -18.43
N CYS A 497 -8.20 -16.79 -17.12
CA CYS A 497 -9.48 -17.21 -16.55
C CYS A 497 -10.58 -16.14 -16.69
N TRP A 498 -10.21 -14.85 -16.66
CA TRP A 498 -11.15 -13.76 -16.92
C TRP A 498 -11.56 -13.69 -18.40
N ASP A 499 -10.63 -13.91 -19.33
CA ASP A 499 -10.91 -13.90 -20.77
C ASP A 499 -11.70 -15.13 -21.24
N ASP A 500 -11.54 -16.28 -20.57
CA ASP A 500 -12.23 -17.53 -20.89
C ASP A 500 -13.10 -18.01 -19.71
N PRO A 501 -14.43 -17.76 -19.75
CA PRO A 501 -15.33 -18.16 -18.68
C PRO A 501 -15.51 -19.68 -18.57
N PHE A 502 -15.07 -20.47 -19.56
CA PHE A 502 -15.13 -21.93 -19.54
C PHE A 502 -13.85 -22.59 -19.04
N ARG A 503 -12.78 -21.80 -18.83
CA ARG A 503 -11.54 -22.31 -18.24
C ARG A 503 -11.78 -22.73 -16.79
N ASP A 504 -11.35 -23.92 -16.42
CA ASP A 504 -11.42 -24.39 -15.03
C ASP A 504 -10.46 -23.60 -14.14
N GLU A 505 -10.99 -22.76 -13.24
CA GLU A 505 -10.17 -21.96 -12.33
C GLU A 505 -9.30 -22.82 -11.41
N GLU A 506 -9.75 -24.02 -11.02
CA GLU A 506 -9.03 -24.89 -10.10
C GLU A 506 -7.74 -25.43 -10.73
N VAL A 507 -7.74 -25.64 -12.06
CA VAL A 507 -6.52 -26.01 -12.78
C VAL A 507 -5.51 -24.86 -12.76
N SER A 508 -5.95 -23.63 -13.04
CA SER A 508 -5.07 -22.45 -13.01
C SER A 508 -4.55 -22.16 -11.60
N ILE A 509 -5.40 -22.25 -10.57
CA ILE A 509 -4.98 -22.08 -9.17
C ILE A 509 -3.96 -23.14 -8.78
N ARG A 510 -4.19 -24.43 -9.09
CA ARG A 510 -3.19 -25.48 -8.83
C ARG A 510 -1.85 -25.23 -9.53
N GLN A 511 -1.87 -24.67 -10.73
CA GLN A 511 -0.64 -24.29 -11.44
C GLN A 511 0.08 -23.13 -10.76
N ILE A 512 -0.66 -22.11 -10.30
CA ILE A 512 -0.12 -20.98 -9.53
C ILE A 512 0.51 -21.48 -8.23
N LEU A 513 -0.19 -22.33 -7.47
CA LEU A 513 0.31 -22.86 -6.18
C LEU A 513 1.60 -23.67 -6.30
N THR A 514 2.03 -24.08 -7.50
CA THR A 514 3.37 -24.68 -7.69
C THR A 514 4.52 -23.72 -7.39
N ILE A 515 4.24 -22.42 -7.22
CA ILE A 515 5.15 -21.40 -6.70
C ILE A 515 5.63 -21.76 -5.28
N LEU A 516 4.77 -22.29 -4.43
CA LEU A 516 5.14 -22.72 -3.07
C LEU A 516 5.85 -24.07 -3.16
N HIS A 517 7.17 -24.05 -3.21
CA HIS A 517 7.98 -25.26 -3.38
C HIS A 517 9.39 -25.11 -2.83
N HIS A 518 9.98 -26.24 -2.45
CA HIS A 518 11.40 -26.33 -2.17
C HIS A 518 12.19 -26.57 -3.49
N PRO A 519 13.28 -25.81 -3.78
CA PRO A 519 14.08 -25.97 -5.02
C PRO A 519 14.58 -27.40 -5.34
N ALA A 520 14.88 -28.20 -4.31
CA ALA A 520 15.42 -29.54 -4.44
C ALA A 520 14.35 -30.64 -4.66
N PHE A 521 13.07 -30.35 -4.37
CA PHE A 521 12.01 -31.37 -4.31
C PHE A 521 11.35 -31.72 -5.66
N PRO A 522 11.06 -30.77 -6.58
CA PRO A 522 10.48 -31.10 -7.88
C PRO A 522 11.37 -32.00 -8.76
N GLY A 523 12.66 -32.14 -8.42
CA GLY A 523 13.61 -32.97 -9.15
C GLY A 523 13.69 -32.58 -10.63
N ARG A 524 13.41 -33.55 -11.52
CA ARG A 524 13.38 -33.36 -12.99
C ARG A 524 12.05 -32.80 -13.52
N HIS A 525 11.00 -32.76 -12.70
CA HIS A 525 9.65 -32.38 -13.10
C HIS A 525 9.29 -30.95 -12.67
N LYS A 526 10.26 -30.03 -12.69
CA LYS A 526 10.03 -28.61 -12.40
C LYS A 526 9.02 -28.01 -13.40
N THR A 527 8.00 -27.33 -12.89
CA THR A 527 7.06 -26.56 -13.72
C THR A 527 7.78 -25.35 -14.34
N PRO A 528 7.21 -24.71 -15.38
CA PRO A 528 7.82 -23.52 -15.98
C PRO A 528 8.08 -22.41 -14.94
N VAL A 529 7.11 -22.08 -14.08
CA VAL A 529 7.27 -21.04 -13.06
C VAL A 529 8.38 -21.38 -12.06
N GLN A 530 8.49 -22.63 -11.61
CA GLN A 530 9.56 -23.07 -10.72
C GLN A 530 10.95 -22.92 -11.37
N LYS A 531 11.07 -23.20 -12.66
CA LYS A 531 12.31 -22.94 -13.42
C LYS A 531 12.60 -21.45 -13.50
N TYR A 532 11.60 -20.62 -13.77
CA TYR A 532 11.79 -19.17 -13.89
C TYR A 532 12.19 -18.54 -12.54
N MET A 533 11.61 -18.99 -11.43
CA MET A 533 12.01 -18.57 -10.09
C MET A 533 13.47 -18.95 -9.80
N PHE A 534 13.86 -20.21 -10.05
CA PHE A 534 15.25 -20.65 -9.87
C PHE A 534 16.22 -19.87 -10.77
N ASN A 535 15.87 -19.69 -12.04
CA ASN A 535 16.70 -18.98 -13.01
C ASN A 535 16.90 -17.51 -12.62
N ALA A 536 15.92 -16.87 -11.96
CA ALA A 536 16.09 -15.48 -11.49
C ALA A 536 17.22 -15.37 -10.46
N VAL A 537 17.34 -16.34 -9.54
CA VAL A 537 18.44 -16.43 -8.57
C VAL A 537 19.75 -16.82 -9.26
N GLU A 538 19.71 -17.80 -10.16
CA GLU A 538 20.88 -18.26 -10.93
C GLU A 538 21.50 -17.13 -11.78
N GLU A 539 20.67 -16.39 -12.54
CA GLU A 539 21.13 -15.23 -13.32
C GLU A 539 21.72 -14.14 -12.42
N TRP A 540 21.08 -13.87 -11.27
CA TRP A 540 21.58 -12.91 -10.30
C TRP A 540 22.92 -13.35 -9.71
N TRP A 541 23.11 -14.64 -9.43
CA TRP A 541 24.37 -15.17 -8.91
C TRP A 541 25.48 -15.08 -9.95
N HIS A 542 25.24 -15.59 -11.17
CA HIS A 542 26.28 -15.72 -12.19
C HIS A 542 26.78 -14.40 -12.77
N ARG A 543 25.99 -13.31 -12.71
CA ARG A 543 26.43 -11.99 -13.17
C ARG A 543 27.41 -11.29 -12.22
N ASN A 544 27.56 -11.77 -10.99
CA ASN A 544 28.55 -11.23 -10.04
C ASN A 544 29.96 -11.71 -10.38
N THR A 545 30.97 -10.85 -10.18
CA THR A 545 32.38 -11.23 -10.33
C THR A 545 32.80 -12.24 -9.26
N ALA A 546 33.99 -12.83 -9.39
CA ALA A 546 34.51 -13.76 -8.39
C ALA A 546 34.64 -13.09 -7.01
N GLU A 547 35.16 -11.86 -6.98
CA GLU A 547 35.34 -11.07 -5.76
C GLU A 547 33.99 -10.72 -5.11
N GLU A 548 32.99 -10.36 -5.91
CA GLU A 548 31.64 -10.09 -5.42
C GLU A 548 30.99 -11.35 -4.84
N LYS A 549 31.14 -12.50 -5.51
CA LYS A 549 30.64 -13.78 -5.00
C LYS A 549 31.29 -14.16 -3.68
N ASP A 550 32.61 -13.97 -3.56
CA ASP A 550 33.33 -14.23 -2.31
C ASP A 550 32.83 -13.33 -1.18
N LYS A 551 32.60 -12.04 -1.47
CA LYS A 551 32.00 -11.10 -0.50
C LYS A 551 30.61 -11.54 -0.08
N ILE A 552 29.73 -11.88 -1.03
CA ILE A 552 28.35 -12.33 -0.75
C ILE A 552 28.38 -13.62 0.08
N ARG A 553 29.23 -14.59 -0.27
CA ARG A 553 29.41 -15.82 0.51
C ARG A 553 29.78 -15.52 1.96
N GLY A 554 30.75 -14.63 2.18
CA GLY A 554 31.15 -14.19 3.51
C GLY A 554 29.99 -13.58 4.31
N MET A 555 29.23 -12.68 3.67
CA MET A 555 28.06 -12.02 4.27
C MET A 555 26.95 -13.01 4.67
N LEU A 556 26.80 -14.12 3.95
CA LEU A 556 25.73 -15.10 4.14
C LEU A 556 26.10 -16.30 5.03
N THR A 557 27.25 -16.26 5.69
CA THR A 557 27.63 -17.28 6.69
C THR A 557 26.73 -17.20 7.94
N LYS A 558 26.64 -18.29 8.70
CA LYS A 558 25.85 -18.36 9.95
C LYS A 558 26.26 -17.26 10.94
N GLU A 559 27.56 -17.01 11.06
CA GLU A 559 28.15 -16.00 11.95
C GLU A 559 27.88 -14.57 11.47
N SER A 560 28.05 -14.31 10.16
CA SER A 560 27.75 -12.99 9.59
C SER A 560 26.26 -12.67 9.66
N VAL A 561 25.38 -13.64 9.42
CA VAL A 561 23.94 -13.47 9.58
C VAL A 561 23.59 -13.14 11.04
N LYS A 562 24.10 -13.94 11.99
CA LYS A 562 23.89 -13.72 13.44
C LYS A 562 24.37 -12.34 13.92
N SER A 563 25.38 -11.77 13.26
CA SER A 563 25.93 -10.44 13.58
C SER A 563 25.42 -9.32 12.67
N ARG A 564 24.32 -9.55 11.92
CA ARG A 564 23.70 -8.58 11.00
C ARG A 564 24.61 -8.06 9.87
N GLN A 565 25.68 -8.78 9.53
CA GLN A 565 26.62 -8.38 8.48
C GLN A 565 26.14 -8.67 7.05
N HIS A 566 25.00 -9.34 6.91
CA HIS A 566 24.33 -9.56 5.62
C HIS A 566 23.55 -8.34 5.12
N GLU A 567 23.47 -7.29 5.96
CA GLU A 567 22.87 -6.00 5.63
C GLU A 567 23.96 -4.96 5.32
N ASN A 568 23.78 -4.23 4.23
CA ASN A 568 24.63 -3.12 3.83
C ASN A 568 23.85 -1.79 3.90
N HIS A 569 23.87 -1.18 5.08
CA HIS A 569 23.30 0.15 5.35
C HIS A 569 24.07 1.30 4.69
N SER A 570 25.15 1.01 3.97
CA SER A 570 25.98 1.99 3.25
C SER A 570 25.92 1.82 1.72
N LEU A 571 24.94 1.08 1.22
CA LEU A 571 24.76 0.83 -0.21
C LEU A 571 24.68 2.13 -1.00
N THR A 572 25.52 2.26 -2.02
CA THR A 572 25.53 3.41 -2.94
C THR A 572 25.22 2.98 -4.36
N LEU A 573 24.89 3.94 -5.22
CA LEU A 573 24.65 3.66 -6.64
C LEU A 573 25.87 3.07 -7.36
N LYS A 574 27.09 3.37 -6.90
CA LYS A 574 28.32 2.78 -7.44
C LYS A 574 28.36 1.27 -7.28
N ASP A 575 27.78 0.75 -6.20
CA ASP A 575 27.66 -0.70 -5.96
C ASP A 575 26.66 -1.37 -6.91
N LEU A 576 25.79 -0.58 -7.55
CA LEU A 576 24.75 -1.02 -8.48
C LEU A 576 25.09 -0.70 -9.95
N GLU A 577 26.16 0.03 -10.22
CA GLU A 577 26.60 0.36 -11.58
C GLU A 577 26.85 -0.91 -12.40
N GLY A 578 26.28 -0.97 -13.59
CA GLY A 578 26.40 -2.12 -14.50
C GLY A 578 25.55 -3.35 -14.13
N LYS A 579 24.80 -3.32 -13.01
CA LYS A 579 23.85 -4.39 -12.67
C LYS A 579 22.59 -4.29 -13.53
N LYS A 580 21.90 -5.41 -13.74
CA LYS A 580 20.62 -5.45 -14.49
C LYS A 580 19.52 -4.77 -13.66
N LYS A 581 18.87 -3.77 -14.28
CA LYS A 581 17.74 -3.01 -13.73
C LYS A 581 16.40 -3.54 -14.24
N GLY A 582 15.40 -3.54 -13.38
CA GLY A 582 14.00 -3.85 -13.69
C GLY A 582 13.64 -5.31 -13.50
N VAL A 583 12.39 -5.63 -13.84
CA VAL A 583 11.74 -6.92 -13.55
C VAL A 583 12.40 -8.10 -14.26
N ALA A 584 12.20 -9.31 -13.71
CA ALA A 584 12.69 -10.54 -14.30
C ALA A 584 12.18 -10.73 -15.75
N VAL A 585 13.03 -11.32 -16.59
CA VAL A 585 12.74 -11.58 -17.99
C VAL A 585 12.80 -13.08 -18.23
N PHE A 586 11.69 -13.66 -18.71
CA PHE A 586 11.58 -15.08 -18.98
C PHE A 586 10.60 -15.29 -20.16
N PRO A 587 10.54 -16.49 -20.78
CA PRO A 587 9.64 -16.74 -21.90
C PRO A 587 8.19 -16.37 -21.56
N GLY A 588 7.62 -15.42 -22.33
CA GLY A 588 6.24 -14.95 -22.13
C GLY A 588 6.06 -13.84 -21.08
N SER A 589 7.13 -13.33 -20.45
CA SER A 589 7.00 -12.28 -19.43
C SER A 589 6.65 -10.90 -19.98
N ARG A 590 6.80 -10.69 -21.30
CA ARG A 590 6.50 -9.44 -22.02
C ARG A 590 5.70 -9.69 -23.30
N PRO A 591 4.40 -10.00 -23.21
CA PRO A 591 3.53 -10.10 -24.37
C PRO A 591 3.40 -8.75 -25.09
N LYS A 592 2.97 -8.77 -26.36
CA LYS A 592 2.70 -7.53 -27.12
C LYS A 592 1.42 -6.89 -26.60
N LEU A 593 1.49 -5.60 -26.28
CA LEU A 593 0.39 -4.84 -25.65
C LEU A 593 -0.08 -3.67 -26.51
N ARG A 594 -1.33 -3.30 -26.30
CA ARG A 594 -1.99 -2.09 -26.81
C ARG A 594 -2.37 -1.20 -25.65
N GLN A 595 -2.32 0.11 -25.86
CA GLN A 595 -2.90 1.07 -24.92
C GLN A 595 -4.38 1.24 -25.25
N LYS A 596 -5.23 1.22 -24.22
CA LYS A 596 -6.65 1.54 -24.36
C LYS A 596 -6.76 2.99 -24.83
N ALA A 597 -7.51 3.25 -25.90
CA ALA A 597 -7.80 4.62 -26.31
C ALA A 597 -8.55 5.32 -25.16
N ALA A 598 -8.21 6.57 -24.84
CA ALA A 598 -9.01 7.37 -23.94
C ALA A 598 -10.46 7.38 -24.47
N LYS A 599 -11.44 7.11 -23.60
CA LYS A 599 -12.85 7.16 -24.01
C LYS A 599 -13.12 8.58 -24.52
N PRO A 600 -13.67 8.78 -25.73
CA PRO A 600 -14.13 10.10 -26.12
C PRO A 600 -15.22 10.54 -25.14
N SER A 601 -15.14 11.80 -24.72
CA SER A 601 -16.10 12.40 -23.80
C SER A 601 -17.55 12.23 -24.31
N PRO A 602 -18.52 11.89 -23.44
CA PRO A 602 -19.94 11.80 -23.80
C PRO A 602 -20.55 13.12 -24.34
N LEU A 603 -19.85 14.25 -24.19
CA LEU A 603 -20.36 15.61 -24.47
C LEU A 603 -20.03 16.15 -25.88
N THR A 604 -19.37 15.37 -26.74
CA THR A 604 -18.99 15.82 -28.10
C THR A 604 -20.17 16.08 -29.06
N SER A 605 -21.43 15.87 -28.64
CA SER A 605 -22.62 16.16 -29.44
C SER A 605 -23.27 17.54 -29.23
N VAL A 606 -22.81 18.38 -28.28
CA VAL A 606 -23.60 19.56 -27.83
C VAL A 606 -22.98 20.94 -28.09
N ILE A 607 -21.67 21.08 -28.35
CA ILE A 607 -21.06 22.42 -28.26
C ILE A 607 -20.91 23.10 -29.63
N GLY A 608 -21.90 23.94 -29.96
CA GLY A 608 -21.90 24.75 -31.17
C GLY A 608 -22.40 26.20 -31.03
N THR A 609 -22.42 26.85 -29.86
CA THR A 609 -23.02 28.23 -29.77
C THR A 609 -22.56 29.14 -28.62
N ALA A 610 -21.29 29.17 -28.17
CA ALA A 610 -20.92 30.13 -27.09
C ALA A 610 -19.44 30.58 -27.09
N LYS A 611 -18.97 31.26 -28.15
CA LYS A 611 -17.58 31.81 -28.21
C LYS A 611 -17.46 33.32 -27.96
N GLY A 612 -18.55 34.02 -27.66
CA GLY A 612 -18.57 35.49 -27.54
C GLY A 612 -18.21 36.05 -26.17
N ASP A 613 -18.63 35.38 -25.08
CA ASP A 613 -18.73 36.03 -23.76
C ASP A 613 -17.49 35.84 -22.87
N ALA A 614 -16.66 34.83 -23.19
CA ALA A 614 -15.41 34.48 -22.50
C ALA A 614 -14.37 35.61 -22.44
N LYS A 615 -14.26 36.40 -23.52
CA LYS A 615 -13.24 37.44 -23.67
C LYS A 615 -13.47 38.65 -22.75
N TRP A 616 -14.71 38.88 -22.32
CA TRP A 616 -15.04 40.03 -21.48
C TRP A 616 -14.71 39.76 -20.01
N VAL A 617 -14.97 38.54 -19.53
CA VAL A 617 -14.75 38.12 -18.13
C VAL A 617 -13.27 37.99 -17.78
N PHE A 618 -12.43 37.50 -18.71
CA PHE A 618 -10.98 37.45 -18.51
C PHE A 618 -10.33 38.85 -18.38
N GLY A 619 -10.97 39.88 -18.93
CA GLY A 619 -10.54 41.28 -18.78
C GLY A 619 -10.78 41.86 -17.37
N LEU A 620 -11.71 41.28 -16.60
CA LEU A 620 -12.11 41.71 -15.26
C LEU A 620 -11.16 41.16 -14.18
N VAL A 621 -10.78 39.88 -14.27
CA VAL A 621 -9.91 39.21 -13.27
C VAL A 621 -8.52 39.83 -13.23
N LYS A 622 -7.98 40.23 -14.39
CA LYS A 622 -6.64 40.84 -14.47
C LYS A 622 -6.56 42.25 -13.86
N ARG A 623 -7.69 42.93 -13.65
CA ARG A 623 -7.75 44.28 -13.04
C ARG A 623 -8.15 44.26 -11.57
N GLY A 624 -8.92 43.26 -11.12
CA GLY A 624 -9.28 43.09 -9.71
C GLY A 624 -8.11 42.75 -8.79
N ALA A 625 -7.00 42.24 -9.32
CA ALA A 625 -5.81 41.88 -8.56
C ALA A 625 -4.98 43.09 -8.06
N ARG A 626 -5.36 44.34 -8.34
CA ARG A 626 -4.56 45.53 -7.99
C ARG A 626 -5.17 46.51 -6.99
N ASP A 627 -6.44 46.41 -6.62
CA ASP A 627 -7.04 47.27 -5.60
C ASP A 627 -8.35 46.68 -5.02
N PRO A 628 -8.38 46.26 -3.73
CA PRO A 628 -9.57 45.65 -3.11
C PRO A 628 -10.72 46.62 -2.87
N VAL A 629 -10.49 47.94 -2.80
CA VAL A 629 -11.52 48.92 -2.40
C VAL A 629 -12.33 49.42 -3.61
N ALA A 630 -11.73 49.41 -4.81
CA ALA A 630 -12.43 49.77 -6.05
C ALA A 630 -13.46 48.72 -6.52
N ALA A 631 -13.27 47.44 -6.14
CA ALA A 631 -14.15 46.33 -6.55
C ALA A 631 -15.56 46.44 -5.97
N VAL A 632 -15.71 46.97 -4.76
CA VAL A 632 -17.00 47.05 -4.05
C VAL A 632 -17.87 48.22 -4.56
N SER A 633 -17.24 49.33 -4.97
CA SER A 633 -17.96 50.51 -5.49
C SER A 633 -18.47 50.34 -6.94
N PHE A 634 -17.81 49.49 -7.74
CA PHE A 634 -18.19 49.29 -9.15
C PHE A 634 -19.32 48.26 -9.35
N ILE A 635 -19.49 47.31 -8.41
CA ILE A 635 -20.60 46.33 -8.43
C ILE A 635 -21.97 47.04 -8.34
N ALA A 636 -22.05 48.15 -7.60
CA ALA A 636 -23.27 48.94 -7.49
C ALA A 636 -23.65 49.68 -8.79
N SER A 637 -22.65 50.06 -9.61
CA SER A 637 -22.88 50.75 -10.89
C SER A 637 -23.14 49.78 -12.06
N GLY A 638 -22.54 48.58 -12.03
CA GLY A 638 -22.70 47.56 -13.07
C GLY A 638 -24.09 46.91 -13.12
N LEU A 639 -24.78 46.81 -11.97
CA LEU A 639 -26.13 46.26 -11.88
C LEU A 639 -27.18 47.13 -12.60
N ASN A 640 -26.96 48.44 -12.72
CA ASN A 640 -27.87 49.36 -13.44
C ASN A 640 -27.78 49.21 -14.97
N ILE A 641 -26.62 48.86 -15.52
CA ILE A 641 -26.42 48.70 -16.97
C ILE A 641 -26.96 47.35 -17.45
N LEU A 642 -26.83 46.30 -16.62
CA LEU A 642 -27.37 44.97 -16.92
C LEU A 642 -28.91 44.99 -17.01
N PHE A 643 -29.57 45.77 -16.15
CA PHE A 643 -31.03 45.92 -16.16
C PHE A 643 -31.55 46.60 -17.45
N VAL A 644 -30.83 47.59 -17.98
CA VAL A 644 -31.22 48.29 -19.22
C VAL A 644 -31.07 47.38 -20.45
N GLN A 645 -30.02 46.54 -20.50
CA GLN A 645 -29.81 45.64 -21.63
C GLN A 645 -30.74 44.42 -21.62
N ILE A 646 -31.05 43.87 -20.44
CA ILE A 646 -32.05 42.80 -20.31
C ILE A 646 -33.44 43.32 -20.71
N PHE A 647 -33.78 44.56 -20.37
CA PHE A 647 -35.06 45.18 -20.76
C PHE A 647 -35.18 45.37 -22.29
N LEU A 648 -34.09 45.76 -22.98
CA LEU A 648 -34.07 45.89 -24.45
C LEU A 648 -34.12 44.55 -25.19
N VAL A 649 -33.53 43.50 -24.63
CA VAL A 649 -33.59 42.13 -25.18
C VAL A 649 -34.99 41.54 -25.03
N VAL A 650 -35.65 41.75 -23.88
CA VAL A 650 -37.04 41.31 -23.66
C VAL A 650 -38.01 42.04 -24.60
N LEU A 651 -37.82 43.34 -24.85
CA LEU A 651 -38.59 44.11 -25.85
C LEU A 651 -38.35 43.64 -27.30
N GLY A 652 -37.11 43.26 -27.64
CA GLY A 652 -36.76 42.71 -28.95
C GLY A 652 -37.33 41.30 -29.21
N ILE A 653 -37.45 40.48 -28.17
CA ILE A 653 -38.07 39.15 -28.23
C ILE A 653 -39.60 39.27 -28.36
N PHE A 654 -40.23 40.21 -27.64
CA PHE A 654 -41.67 40.47 -27.76
C PHE A 654 -42.08 41.02 -29.15
N SER A 655 -41.26 41.89 -29.77
CA SER A 655 -41.58 42.40 -31.12
C SER A 655 -41.44 41.34 -32.23
N ARG A 656 -40.58 40.32 -32.02
CA ARG A 656 -40.44 39.18 -32.92
C ARG A 656 -41.57 38.15 -32.77
N LEU A 657 -42.10 37.97 -31.56
CA LEU A 657 -43.27 37.11 -31.30
C LEU A 657 -44.58 37.70 -31.83
N ILE A 658 -44.73 39.03 -31.86
CA ILE A 658 -45.92 39.69 -32.43
C ILE A 658 -45.93 39.60 -33.97
N LYS A 659 -44.75 39.62 -34.62
CA LYS A 659 -44.65 39.45 -36.09
C LYS A 659 -44.93 38.04 -36.59
N SER A 660 -44.91 37.01 -35.73
CA SER A 660 -45.27 35.64 -36.11
C SER A 660 -46.75 35.30 -35.89
N TRP A 661 -47.57 36.28 -35.48
CA TRP A 661 -49.02 36.10 -35.24
C TRP A 661 -49.91 36.88 -36.24
N THR A 662 -49.34 37.65 -37.16
CA THR A 662 -50.10 38.41 -38.19
C THR A 662 -49.53 38.25 -39.61
N ALA A 663 -49.10 37.04 -39.98
CA ALA A 663 -48.73 36.70 -41.36
C ALA A 663 -49.35 35.36 -41.76
#